data_AF-A0A2K4K1V6-F1
#
_entry.id   AF-A0A2K4K1V6-F1
#
_cell.length_a   1.000
_cell.length_b   1.000
_cell.length_c   1.000
_cell.angle_alpha   90.00
_cell.angle_beta   90.00
_cell.angle_gamma   90.00
#
_symmetry.space_group_name_H-M   'P 1'
#
loop_
_entity.id
_entity.type
_entity.pdbx_description
1 polymer ?
#
loop_
_entity_poly.entity_id
_entity_poly.type
_entity_poly.pdbx_seq_one_letter_code
_entity_poly.pdbx_strand_id
1 'polypeptide(L)'
;MTAQPPLRGAANIAAMAKSAQDIRSPIGLCPLMSEKVQLLPLRYGLVEHLDPSSELTLPFKLNSQPLGIRLLRDGYLYIIDNGTGYLHEYRVEQGQISKLLWQGPEVAGDTRTTSVGEPHLVFARQHTLFASYSEIQWTAFKCSQVLKDAAERERLMQRIELAKACPDRGGADLLSRRQAQTWLAEVAEADAPAQGHESLPEGAHPQERQPYVWEDRPLFKATVIEALTSQVLGSYQNDCLFLVLRDDFGVMRDLASAQLNVADWIEQWSADDAAQRQYLTGAYIQSLYEVTPARLEALATRDADVKALIEVTDAAQQAALEEYLRIRRDHDGPPIHGDEAHWRKAATSDPYARAAVNLQDALGAVLWQKHQSTIARLHGQTWEALHGEAIGQRGIDHLVNRAEMEASVRRQQTLLSHWHKRLQVIREDRLNMIVAGHFHRAAWYYDFRNDAQIRHRLETEFVCVAALCGNREATEKLAAYLQSNLLTVVPGLDTLTQVDQLDVSKKLMDLSSFSITLGTAPENLANVQVLSNQFRSLMNERLPNFEDLNTRFRGLQSLLDGAYMPAHQLIAADQLERAHTEFKRHQPIDPNSFIRDLGAPACLQLLREFSRSGLSLRAASAAEIQAFNQTRDAALDLRRQLKDTYKQRHRELARQIYGLTEPGGEQRLNQRIISLKTALVPLEDQLSRAL
;
A
#
# COMPACT_ATOMS: atom_id res chain seq x y z
N MET A 1 15.93 -33.92 -12.25
CA MET A 1 17.22 -33.50 -12.85
C MET A 1 17.15 -33.75 -14.34
N THR A 2 16.64 -32.78 -15.09
CA THR A 2 16.69 -32.76 -16.56
C THR A 2 17.79 -31.78 -16.94
N ALA A 3 18.91 -32.31 -17.47
CA ALA A 3 20.00 -31.49 -17.97
C ALA A 3 19.47 -30.52 -19.03
N GLN A 4 19.67 -29.22 -18.82
CA GLN A 4 19.39 -28.21 -19.82
C GLN A 4 20.16 -28.53 -21.11
N PRO A 5 19.52 -28.47 -22.29
CA PRO A 5 20.24 -28.60 -23.54
C PRO A 5 21.25 -27.44 -23.67
N PRO A 6 22.46 -27.69 -24.20
CA PRO A 6 23.46 -26.64 -24.36
C PRO A 6 22.92 -25.54 -25.29
N LEU A 7 23.02 -24.28 -24.84
CA LEU A 7 22.67 -23.11 -25.64
C LEU A 7 23.38 -23.19 -27.01
N ARG A 8 22.61 -23.23 -28.10
CA ARG A 8 23.18 -23.16 -29.47
C ARG A 8 24.04 -21.90 -29.58
N GLY A 9 25.34 -22.07 -29.85
CA GLY A 9 26.31 -20.97 -29.91
C GLY A 9 27.20 -20.79 -28.67
N ALA A 10 26.99 -21.58 -27.60
CA ALA A 10 27.76 -21.48 -26.36
C ALA A 10 29.28 -21.58 -26.55
N ALA A 11 29.77 -22.39 -27.50
CA ALA A 11 31.20 -22.51 -27.79
C ALA A 11 31.80 -21.23 -28.39
N ASN A 12 31.07 -20.56 -29.29
CA ASN A 12 31.53 -19.29 -29.90
C ASN A 12 31.46 -18.15 -28.87
N ILE A 13 30.39 -18.09 -28.06
CA ILE A 13 30.26 -17.10 -26.98
C ILE A 13 31.37 -17.29 -25.94
N ALA A 14 31.63 -18.53 -25.53
CA ALA A 14 32.73 -18.86 -24.63
C ALA A 14 34.11 -18.54 -25.24
N ALA A 15 34.29 -18.73 -26.55
CA ALA A 15 35.52 -18.35 -27.24
C ALA A 15 35.72 -16.83 -27.29
N MET A 16 34.67 -16.05 -27.54
CA MET A 16 34.72 -14.58 -27.54
C MET A 16 34.94 -14.01 -26.13
N ALA A 17 34.47 -14.70 -25.10
CA ALA A 17 34.67 -14.33 -23.69
C ALA A 17 36.04 -14.77 -23.12
N LYS A 18 36.83 -15.58 -23.85
CA LYS A 18 38.15 -16.02 -23.42
C LYS A 18 39.20 -14.93 -23.61
N SER A 19 40.25 -15.01 -22.77
CA SER A 19 41.35 -14.06 -22.85
C SER A 19 42.02 -14.10 -24.22
N ALA A 20 42.16 -12.95 -24.86
CA ALA A 20 42.93 -12.79 -26.11
C ALA A 20 44.42 -12.51 -25.83
N GLN A 21 44.88 -12.64 -24.57
CA GLN A 21 46.27 -12.40 -24.21
C GLN A 21 47.18 -13.43 -24.87
N ASP A 22 48.24 -12.93 -25.50
CA ASP A 22 49.35 -13.74 -26.00
C ASP A 22 49.91 -14.56 -24.83
N ILE A 23 50.22 -15.84 -25.07
CA ILE A 23 50.84 -16.74 -24.10
C ILE A 23 52.19 -16.21 -23.57
N ARG A 24 52.78 -15.22 -24.27
CA ARG A 24 54.00 -14.49 -23.88
C ARG A 24 53.74 -13.21 -23.06
N SER A 25 52.48 -12.84 -22.84
CA SER A 25 52.12 -11.74 -21.94
C SER A 25 52.52 -12.12 -20.52
N PRO A 26 53.08 -11.20 -19.71
CA PRO A 26 53.49 -11.52 -18.35
C PRO A 26 52.30 -12.09 -17.57
N ILE A 27 52.45 -13.32 -17.09
CA ILE A 27 51.50 -14.00 -16.22
C ILE A 27 51.34 -13.13 -14.95
N GLY A 28 50.16 -12.57 -14.73
CA GLY A 28 49.84 -11.83 -13.49
C GLY A 28 49.66 -10.32 -13.62
N LEU A 29 49.10 -9.78 -14.71
CA LEU A 29 48.57 -8.42 -14.68
C LEU A 29 47.43 -8.36 -13.65
N CYS A 30 47.61 -7.58 -12.59
CA CYS A 30 46.55 -7.30 -11.61
C CYS A 30 45.36 -6.69 -12.37
N PRO A 31 44.12 -7.19 -12.19
CA PRO A 31 42.95 -6.61 -12.83
C PRO A 31 42.77 -5.13 -12.45
N LEU A 32 42.11 -4.36 -13.31
CA LEU A 32 41.79 -2.95 -13.08
C LEU A 32 43.02 -2.01 -12.97
N MET A 33 44.12 -2.34 -13.65
CA MET A 33 45.34 -1.53 -13.69
C MET A 33 45.44 -0.60 -14.90
N SER A 34 44.53 -0.74 -15.87
CA SER A 34 44.47 0.16 -17.03
C SER A 34 44.01 1.57 -16.64
N GLU A 35 44.46 2.58 -17.40
CA GLU A 35 43.98 3.96 -17.29
C GLU A 35 42.48 4.10 -17.60
N LYS A 36 41.91 3.15 -18.36
CA LYS A 36 40.49 3.11 -18.72
C LYS A 36 39.86 1.78 -18.34
N VAL A 37 38.59 1.84 -17.97
CA VAL A 37 37.76 0.68 -17.67
C VAL A 37 36.56 0.61 -18.60
N GLN A 38 36.15 -0.60 -18.96
CA GLN A 38 34.91 -0.84 -19.69
C GLN A 38 33.78 -1.21 -18.71
N LEU A 39 32.62 -0.58 -18.85
CA LEU A 39 31.45 -0.85 -18.03
C LEU A 39 30.42 -1.70 -18.78
N LEU A 40 29.79 -2.63 -18.07
CA LEU A 40 28.64 -3.40 -18.53
C LEU A 40 27.42 -3.03 -17.67
N PRO A 41 26.35 -2.47 -18.25
CA PRO A 41 25.22 -1.99 -17.46
C PRO A 41 24.31 -3.14 -17.02
N LEU A 42 23.94 -3.10 -15.73
CA LEU A 42 22.97 -3.93 -15.04
C LEU A 42 21.99 -3.00 -14.30
N ARG A 43 21.01 -3.57 -13.60
CA ARG A 43 20.09 -2.79 -12.75
C ARG A 43 19.81 -3.47 -11.41
N TYR A 44 19.37 -2.69 -10.45
CA TYR A 44 18.64 -3.20 -9.30
C TYR A 44 17.24 -3.65 -9.72
N GLY A 45 16.80 -4.82 -9.27
CA GLY A 45 15.49 -5.37 -9.60
C GLY A 45 15.08 -6.50 -8.66
N LEU A 46 13.81 -6.86 -8.66
CA LEU A 46 13.32 -8.01 -7.89
C LEU A 46 13.97 -9.31 -8.39
N VAL A 47 14.20 -10.24 -7.47
CA VAL A 47 14.76 -11.59 -7.69
C VAL A 47 13.99 -12.62 -6.87
N GLU A 48 14.16 -13.91 -7.18
CA GLU A 48 13.44 -14.98 -6.46
C GLU A 48 14.08 -15.27 -5.09
N HIS A 49 15.33 -15.75 -5.08
CA HIS A 49 15.99 -16.26 -3.86
C HIS A 49 17.32 -15.57 -3.56
N LEU A 50 17.94 -14.92 -4.54
CA LEU A 50 19.23 -14.26 -4.33
C LEU A 50 19.10 -13.07 -3.37
N ASP A 51 19.89 -13.07 -2.31
CA ASP A 51 20.00 -11.93 -1.39
C ASP A 51 21.44 -11.43 -1.33
N PRO A 52 21.80 -10.41 -2.12
CA PRO A 52 23.14 -9.85 -2.11
C PRO A 52 23.41 -8.92 -0.93
N SER A 53 22.46 -8.67 -0.01
CA SER A 53 22.59 -7.67 1.07
C SER A 53 23.74 -7.94 2.05
N SER A 54 24.28 -9.15 2.06
CA SER A 54 25.47 -9.52 2.84
C SER A 54 26.79 -8.97 2.27
N GLU A 55 26.86 -8.74 0.95
CA GLU A 55 28.05 -8.22 0.26
C GLU A 55 27.83 -6.83 -0.35
N LEU A 56 26.60 -6.49 -0.72
CA LEU A 56 26.25 -5.28 -1.46
C LEU A 56 25.37 -4.34 -0.62
N THR A 57 25.62 -3.05 -0.73
CA THR A 57 24.69 -2.03 -0.21
C THR A 57 23.58 -1.81 -1.23
N LEU A 58 22.35 -2.19 -0.86
CA LEU A 58 21.16 -2.04 -1.69
C LEU A 58 20.50 -0.67 -1.49
N PRO A 59 19.84 -0.10 -2.51
CA PRO A 59 19.24 1.23 -2.42
C PRO A 59 18.02 1.30 -1.50
N PHE A 60 17.34 0.17 -1.26
CA PHE A 60 16.22 0.01 -0.33
C PHE A 60 16.01 -1.49 -0.04
N LYS A 61 15.18 -1.80 0.96
CA LYS A 61 14.83 -3.16 1.35
C LYS A 61 13.33 -3.40 1.13
N LEU A 62 13.00 -4.59 0.65
CA LEU A 62 11.65 -5.07 0.43
C LEU A 62 11.40 -6.33 1.28
N ASN A 63 10.15 -6.57 1.64
CA ASN A 63 9.74 -7.71 2.47
C ASN A 63 9.06 -8.82 1.66
N SER A 64 8.41 -8.47 0.55
CA SER A 64 7.67 -9.41 -0.30
C SER A 64 8.59 -10.25 -1.17
N GLN A 65 9.65 -9.65 -1.71
CA GLN A 65 10.67 -10.29 -2.53
C GLN A 65 12.01 -9.58 -2.33
N PRO A 66 13.15 -10.30 -2.41
CA PRO A 66 14.47 -9.67 -2.32
C PRO A 66 14.73 -8.70 -3.47
N LEU A 67 15.49 -7.64 -3.18
CA LEU A 67 16.05 -6.74 -4.18
C LEU A 67 17.45 -7.24 -4.56
N GLY A 68 17.64 -7.61 -5.82
CA GLY A 68 18.88 -8.15 -6.36
C GLY A 68 19.38 -7.42 -7.60
N ILE A 69 20.21 -8.12 -8.38
CA ILE A 69 20.83 -7.59 -9.59
C ILE A 69 20.25 -8.29 -10.82
N ARG A 70 19.82 -7.50 -11.80
CA ARG A 70 19.15 -7.95 -13.03
C ARG A 70 19.81 -7.36 -14.27
N LEU A 71 19.55 -7.96 -15.42
CA LEU A 71 19.86 -7.33 -16.71
C LEU A 71 19.08 -6.02 -16.87
N LEU A 72 19.72 -5.02 -17.49
CA LEU A 72 19.10 -3.72 -17.76
C LEU A 72 17.92 -3.87 -18.74
N ARG A 73 16.82 -3.16 -18.48
CA ARG A 73 15.65 -3.12 -19.39
C ARG A 73 15.93 -2.26 -20.61
N ASP A 74 15.10 -2.44 -21.64
CA ASP A 74 15.08 -1.54 -22.79
C ASP A 74 14.83 -0.09 -22.34
N GLY A 75 15.51 0.86 -22.96
CA GLY A 75 15.44 2.27 -22.57
C GLY A 75 16.71 3.03 -22.92
N TYR A 76 17.07 3.98 -22.06
CA TYR A 76 18.16 4.91 -22.26
C TYR A 76 19.07 4.96 -21.04
N LEU A 77 20.37 5.03 -21.29
CA LEU A 77 21.41 5.16 -20.27
C LEU A 77 22.20 6.44 -20.52
N TYR A 78 22.24 7.28 -19.49
CA TYR A 78 22.92 8.56 -19.47
C TYR A 78 24.12 8.50 -18.54
N ILE A 79 25.29 8.91 -19.03
CA ILE A 79 26.51 9.01 -18.24
C ILE A 79 27.13 10.38 -18.45
N ILE A 80 27.23 11.18 -17.40
CA ILE A 80 28.02 12.42 -17.40
C ILE A 80 29.38 12.11 -16.80
N ASP A 81 30.42 12.25 -17.61
CA ASP A 81 31.79 12.16 -17.14
C ASP A 81 32.20 13.50 -16.53
N ASN A 82 32.35 13.55 -15.21
CA ASN A 82 32.70 14.79 -14.50
C ASN A 82 34.12 15.29 -14.83
N GLY A 83 35.01 14.41 -15.32
CA GLY A 83 36.36 14.79 -15.73
C GLY A 83 36.40 15.55 -17.06
N THR A 84 35.49 15.21 -17.99
CA THR A 84 35.42 15.86 -19.31
C THR A 84 34.25 16.84 -19.45
N GLY A 85 33.24 16.74 -18.59
CA GLY A 85 31.99 17.49 -18.68
C GLY A 85 31.04 16.98 -19.77
N TYR A 86 31.34 15.85 -20.40
CA TYR A 86 30.53 15.32 -21.51
C TYR A 86 29.39 14.44 -21.04
N LEU A 87 28.24 14.59 -21.69
CA LEU A 87 27.12 13.66 -21.59
C LEU A 87 27.23 12.58 -22.67
N HIS A 88 27.12 11.35 -22.24
CA HIS A 88 27.09 10.17 -23.09
C HIS A 88 25.69 9.57 -23.00
N GLU A 89 25.07 9.36 -24.16
CA GLU A 89 23.75 8.77 -24.25
C GLU A 89 23.80 7.48 -25.04
N TYR A 90 23.23 6.45 -24.44
CA TYR A 90 23.13 5.12 -24.98
C TYR A 90 21.67 4.69 -25.01
N ARG A 91 21.28 3.96 -26.04
CA ARG A 91 20.00 3.27 -26.14
C ARG A 91 20.23 1.79 -25.96
N VAL A 92 19.39 1.17 -25.14
CA VAL A 92 19.40 -0.25 -24.85
C VAL A 92 18.15 -0.88 -25.45
N GLU A 93 18.34 -1.87 -26.32
CA GLU A 93 17.25 -2.63 -26.95
C GLU A 93 17.62 -4.11 -27.00
N GLN A 94 16.81 -4.97 -26.41
CA GLN A 94 17.02 -6.42 -26.35
C GLN A 94 18.41 -6.80 -25.82
N GLY A 95 18.90 -6.03 -24.84
CA GLY A 95 20.23 -6.19 -24.24
C GLY A 95 21.40 -5.75 -25.13
N GLN A 96 21.14 -5.17 -26.31
CA GLN A 96 22.15 -4.54 -27.17
C GLN A 96 22.24 -3.04 -26.89
N ILE A 97 23.47 -2.52 -26.90
CA ILE A 97 23.73 -1.10 -26.66
C ILE A 97 24.05 -0.44 -28.00
N SER A 98 23.40 0.69 -28.28
CA SER A 98 23.78 1.61 -29.35
C SER A 98 24.07 2.98 -28.75
N LYS A 99 25.09 3.67 -29.25
CA LYS A 99 25.49 4.97 -28.74
C LYS A 99 24.82 6.05 -29.57
N LEU A 100 23.97 6.88 -29.00
CA LEU A 100 23.18 7.86 -29.77
C LEU A 100 23.79 9.26 -29.80
N LEU A 101 24.50 9.66 -28.75
CA LEU A 101 25.13 10.97 -28.70
C LEU A 101 26.55 10.88 -28.15
N TRP A 102 27.46 11.47 -28.91
CA TRP A 102 28.75 11.95 -28.43
C TRP A 102 29.02 13.26 -29.15
N GLN A 103 28.87 14.39 -28.45
CA GLN A 103 29.64 15.62 -28.66
C GLN A 103 29.04 16.80 -27.87
N GLY A 104 29.79 17.27 -26.86
CA GLY A 104 29.72 18.64 -26.38
C GLY A 104 29.03 18.88 -25.03
N PRO A 105 29.15 20.11 -24.48
CA PRO A 105 28.53 20.54 -23.23
C PRO A 105 27.02 20.85 -23.34
N GLU A 106 26.41 20.69 -24.52
CA GLU A 106 25.01 21.04 -24.78
C GLU A 106 24.30 19.99 -25.65
N VAL A 107 22.99 19.84 -25.46
CA VAL A 107 22.11 18.97 -26.25
C VAL A 107 21.10 19.85 -26.97
N ALA A 108 21.07 19.80 -28.30
CA ALA A 108 20.31 20.75 -29.12
C ALA A 108 18.90 20.26 -29.54
N GLY A 109 18.58 18.97 -29.38
CA GLY A 109 17.30 18.40 -29.82
C GLY A 109 16.74 17.37 -28.85
N ASP A 110 15.41 17.32 -28.74
CA ASP A 110 14.69 16.46 -27.79
C ASP A 110 14.72 14.97 -28.16
N THR A 111 14.81 14.66 -29.45
CA THR A 111 14.84 13.29 -29.96
C THR A 111 16.14 13.04 -30.70
N ARG A 112 16.81 11.93 -30.40
CA ARG A 112 18.09 11.55 -31.00
C ARG A 112 18.02 10.08 -31.40
N THR A 113 18.19 9.79 -32.68
CA THR A 113 18.01 8.44 -33.26
C THR A 113 19.22 7.92 -34.01
N THR A 114 20.20 8.78 -34.31
CA THR A 114 21.40 8.41 -35.06
C THR A 114 22.43 7.76 -34.14
N SER A 115 22.91 6.56 -34.48
CA SER A 115 24.02 5.95 -33.76
C SER A 115 25.33 6.65 -34.11
N VAL A 116 26.08 7.09 -33.10
CA VAL A 116 27.34 7.83 -33.21
C VAL A 116 28.44 7.09 -32.47
N GLY A 117 29.37 6.52 -33.24
CA GLY A 117 30.57 5.87 -32.73
C GLY A 117 30.33 4.47 -32.14
N GLU A 118 31.36 3.99 -31.43
CA GLU A 118 31.39 2.64 -30.88
C GLU A 118 30.45 2.47 -29.68
N PRO A 119 29.71 1.36 -29.57
CA PRO A 119 28.68 1.12 -28.54
C PRO A 119 29.25 0.75 -27.15
N HIS A 120 30.53 1.02 -26.90
CA HIS A 120 31.23 0.60 -25.69
C HIS A 120 31.26 1.71 -24.64
N LEU A 121 31.00 1.36 -23.38
CA LEU A 121 31.05 2.26 -22.23
C LEU A 121 32.47 2.26 -21.65
N VAL A 122 33.38 3.02 -22.26
CA VAL A 122 34.78 3.07 -21.85
C VAL A 122 35.12 4.45 -21.28
N PHE A 123 35.55 4.49 -20.02
CA PHE A 123 35.83 5.72 -19.27
C PHE A 123 37.16 5.65 -18.56
N ALA A 124 37.75 6.81 -18.26
CA ALA A 124 39.01 6.85 -17.52
C ALA A 124 38.79 6.46 -16.05
N ARG A 125 39.66 5.61 -15.51
CA ARG A 125 39.53 5.01 -14.17
C ARG A 125 39.52 6.06 -13.05
N GLN A 126 40.26 7.15 -13.23
CA GLN A 126 40.33 8.25 -12.27
C GLN A 126 39.11 9.18 -12.30
N HIS A 127 38.21 9.05 -13.29
CA HIS A 127 37.04 9.91 -13.39
C HIS A 127 35.93 9.46 -12.44
N THR A 128 35.16 10.44 -11.97
CA THR A 128 33.86 10.23 -11.34
C THR A 128 32.79 10.38 -12.41
N LEU A 129 31.88 9.42 -12.49
CA LEU A 129 30.76 9.46 -13.43
C LEU A 129 29.46 9.74 -12.67
N PHE A 130 28.50 10.35 -13.36
CA PHE A 130 27.11 10.41 -12.92
C PHE A 130 26.26 9.61 -13.89
N ALA A 131 25.60 8.56 -13.42
CA ALA A 131 24.84 7.64 -14.25
C ALA A 131 23.34 7.71 -13.92
N SER A 132 22.51 7.52 -14.94
CA SER A 132 21.06 7.37 -14.77
C SER A 132 20.49 6.51 -15.89
N TYR A 133 19.57 5.62 -15.52
CA TYR A 133 18.70 4.93 -16.46
C TYR A 133 17.35 5.66 -16.57
N SER A 134 16.73 5.61 -17.75
CA SER A 134 15.34 6.00 -17.96
C SER A 134 14.69 5.18 -19.07
N GLU A 135 13.39 4.92 -18.93
CA GLU A 135 12.63 4.17 -19.93
C GLU A 135 12.35 4.98 -21.20
N ILE A 136 12.38 6.31 -21.06
CA ILE A 136 12.14 7.27 -22.14
C ILE A 136 13.38 8.14 -22.36
N GLN A 137 13.52 8.65 -23.58
CA GLN A 137 14.60 9.55 -23.94
C GLN A 137 14.42 10.91 -23.24
N TRP A 138 15.48 11.43 -22.62
CA TRP A 138 15.48 12.77 -22.03
C TRP A 138 15.34 13.85 -23.11
N THR A 139 14.58 14.90 -22.81
CA THR A 139 14.53 16.10 -23.67
C THR A 139 15.83 16.90 -23.55
N ALA A 140 16.08 17.80 -24.51
CA ALA A 140 17.21 18.72 -24.43
C ALA A 140 17.18 19.57 -23.15
N PHE A 141 15.97 19.95 -22.72
CA PHE A 141 15.75 20.67 -21.47
C PHE A 141 16.25 19.88 -20.25
N LYS A 142 15.88 18.60 -20.14
CA LYS A 142 16.29 17.74 -19.01
C LYS A 142 17.77 17.40 -19.03
N CYS A 143 18.36 17.18 -20.22
CA CYS A 143 19.81 17.08 -20.35
C CYS A 143 20.51 18.35 -19.86
N SER A 144 20.00 19.53 -20.24
CA SER A 144 20.56 20.82 -19.83
C SER A 144 20.48 21.05 -18.32
N GLN A 145 19.47 20.54 -17.63
CA GLN A 145 19.29 20.67 -16.18
C GLN A 145 20.50 20.09 -15.42
N VAL A 146 20.90 18.86 -15.73
CA VAL A 146 22.01 18.17 -15.05
C VAL A 146 23.40 18.50 -15.63
N LEU A 147 23.46 19.03 -16.85
CA LEU A 147 24.72 19.50 -17.43
C LEU A 147 25.14 20.85 -16.85
N LYS A 148 24.20 21.80 -16.70
CA LYS A 148 24.49 23.16 -16.26
C LYS A 148 24.57 23.33 -14.75
N ASP A 149 23.88 22.48 -13.99
CA ASP A 149 23.85 22.55 -12.53
C ASP A 149 24.44 21.27 -11.90
N ALA A 150 25.60 21.41 -11.25
CA ALA A 150 26.29 20.32 -10.59
C ALA A 150 25.57 19.83 -9.33
N ALA A 151 24.83 20.70 -8.62
CA ALA A 151 24.05 20.32 -7.45
C ALA A 151 22.84 19.48 -7.86
N GLU A 152 22.17 19.86 -8.95
CA GLU A 152 21.10 19.02 -9.54
C GLU A 152 21.65 17.68 -10.02
N ARG A 153 22.83 17.67 -10.65
CA ARG A 153 23.49 16.43 -11.07
C ARG A 153 23.76 15.48 -9.90
N GLU A 154 24.36 15.97 -8.82
CA GLU A 154 24.62 15.17 -7.60
C GLU A 154 23.32 14.68 -6.93
N ARG A 155 22.24 15.47 -6.98
CA ARG A 155 20.94 15.10 -6.41
C ARG A 155 20.21 14.03 -7.22
N LEU A 156 20.24 14.15 -8.54
CA LEU A 156 19.35 13.41 -9.44
C LEU A 156 19.99 12.14 -10.03
N MET A 157 21.31 12.13 -10.22
CA MET A 157 22.03 11.02 -10.84
C MET A 157 22.81 10.19 -9.82
N GLN A 158 23.10 8.92 -10.14
CA GLN A 158 23.94 8.07 -9.31
C GLN A 158 25.40 8.45 -9.50
N ARG A 159 26.09 8.80 -8.41
CA ARG A 159 27.53 9.09 -8.40
C ARG A 159 28.33 7.79 -8.39
N ILE A 160 29.18 7.59 -9.39
CA ILE A 160 29.98 6.40 -9.61
C ILE A 160 31.47 6.74 -9.54
N GLU A 161 32.17 6.18 -8.55
CA GLU A 161 33.59 6.42 -8.31
C GLU A 161 34.45 5.24 -8.76
N LEU A 162 34.82 5.23 -10.05
CA LEU A 162 35.53 4.11 -10.69
C LEU A 162 36.85 3.76 -9.98
N ALA A 163 37.59 4.77 -9.50
CA ALA A 163 38.86 4.58 -8.81
C ALA A 163 38.75 3.82 -7.49
N LYS A 164 37.56 3.82 -6.86
CA LYS A 164 37.32 3.11 -5.59
C LYS A 164 36.95 1.64 -5.80
N ALA A 165 36.71 1.21 -7.03
CA ALA A 165 36.34 -0.17 -7.32
C ALA A 165 37.54 -1.13 -7.15
N CYS A 166 37.30 -2.17 -6.34
CA CYS A 166 38.20 -3.28 -6.08
C CYS A 166 37.97 -4.42 -7.08
N PRO A 167 39.02 -5.09 -7.59
CA PRO A 167 38.89 -6.27 -8.46
C PRO A 167 37.98 -7.38 -7.93
N ASP A 168 37.99 -7.61 -6.62
CA ASP A 168 37.28 -8.75 -5.99
C ASP A 168 35.94 -8.38 -5.35
N ARG A 169 35.81 -7.13 -4.91
CA ARG A 169 34.68 -6.61 -4.12
C ARG A 169 33.88 -5.52 -4.82
N GLY A 170 34.33 -5.07 -6.00
CA GLY A 170 33.67 -3.99 -6.72
C GLY A 170 33.76 -2.66 -5.96
N GLY A 171 32.76 -1.81 -6.12
CA GLY A 171 32.57 -0.53 -5.43
C GLY A 171 31.08 -0.23 -5.26
N ALA A 172 30.75 0.97 -4.77
CA ALA A 172 29.35 1.42 -4.73
C ALA A 172 28.77 1.44 -6.15
N ASP A 173 27.65 0.73 -6.36
CA ASP A 173 26.98 0.54 -7.66
C ASP A 173 27.87 -0.08 -8.76
N LEU A 174 28.98 -0.73 -8.38
CA LEU A 174 29.93 -1.35 -9.32
C LEU A 174 30.27 -2.77 -8.86
N LEU A 175 30.00 -3.79 -9.67
CA LEU A 175 30.34 -5.17 -9.35
C LEU A 175 31.62 -5.62 -10.03
N SER A 176 32.40 -6.42 -9.31
CA SER A 176 33.41 -7.28 -9.90
C SER A 176 32.78 -8.39 -10.74
N ARG A 177 33.57 -9.04 -11.61
CA ARG A 177 33.12 -10.22 -12.35
C ARG A 177 32.65 -11.34 -11.43
N ARG A 178 33.35 -11.58 -10.32
CA ARG A 178 32.95 -12.56 -9.30
C ARG A 178 31.57 -12.24 -8.74
N GLN A 179 31.36 -11.01 -8.28
CA GLN A 179 30.07 -10.59 -7.74
C GLN A 179 28.95 -10.66 -8.78
N ALA A 180 29.21 -10.28 -10.02
CA ALA A 180 28.22 -10.41 -11.09
C ALA A 180 27.87 -11.90 -11.36
N GLN A 181 28.84 -12.81 -11.35
CA GLN A 181 28.57 -14.26 -11.45
C GLN A 181 27.77 -14.80 -10.27
N THR A 182 27.97 -14.25 -9.07
CA THR A 182 27.28 -14.70 -7.85
C THR A 182 25.87 -14.13 -7.71
N TRP A 183 25.66 -12.87 -8.12
CA TRP A 183 24.47 -12.10 -7.77
C TRP A 183 23.58 -11.69 -8.95
N LEU A 184 24.03 -11.81 -10.20
CA LEU A 184 23.18 -11.57 -11.36
C LEU A 184 22.17 -12.70 -11.49
N ALA A 185 20.89 -12.40 -11.35
CA ALA A 185 19.84 -13.40 -11.30
C ALA A 185 19.77 -14.25 -12.57
N GLU A 186 19.93 -13.65 -13.74
CA GLU A 186 19.93 -14.37 -15.00
C GLU A 186 21.07 -15.41 -15.10
N VAL A 187 22.10 -15.31 -14.27
CA VAL A 187 23.22 -16.27 -14.22
C VAL A 187 23.11 -17.23 -13.04
N ALA A 188 22.79 -16.73 -11.84
CA ALA A 188 22.96 -17.46 -10.59
C ALA A 188 21.66 -18.04 -10.00
N GLU A 189 20.48 -17.59 -10.43
CA GLU A 189 19.21 -17.94 -9.78
C GLU A 189 18.91 -19.45 -9.82
N ALA A 190 19.30 -20.13 -10.90
CA ALA A 190 19.06 -21.57 -11.05
C ALA A 190 19.85 -22.42 -10.04
N ASP A 191 21.00 -21.92 -9.60
CA ASP A 191 21.88 -22.60 -8.65
C ASP A 191 21.68 -22.10 -7.21
N ALA A 192 20.87 -21.05 -7.03
CA ALA A 192 20.59 -20.49 -5.71
C ALA A 192 19.80 -21.52 -4.87
N PRO A 193 20.21 -21.78 -3.62
CA PRO A 193 19.40 -22.59 -2.72
C PRO A 193 18.04 -21.89 -2.54
N ALA A 194 16.95 -22.64 -2.71
CA ALA A 194 15.60 -22.17 -2.41
C ALA A 194 15.48 -21.95 -0.89
N GLN A 195 16.03 -20.84 -0.39
CA GLN A 195 15.98 -20.50 1.02
C GLN A 195 14.60 -19.94 1.36
N GLY A 196 13.95 -20.49 2.39
CA GLY A 196 12.76 -19.89 2.97
C GLY A 196 11.42 -20.20 2.27
N HIS A 197 11.37 -21.14 1.32
CA HIS A 197 10.08 -21.58 0.78
C HIS A 197 9.41 -22.52 1.79
N GLU A 198 8.54 -21.96 2.63
CA GLU A 198 7.48 -22.75 3.25
C GLU A 198 6.79 -23.55 2.14
N SER A 199 6.52 -24.84 2.39
CA SER A 199 5.78 -25.64 1.43
C SER A 199 4.46 -24.94 1.12
N LEU A 200 4.24 -24.59 -0.15
CA LEU A 200 3.01 -23.92 -0.57
C LEU A 200 1.80 -24.69 -0.06
N PRO A 201 0.75 -24.00 0.43
CA PRO A 201 -0.44 -24.67 0.92
C PRO A 201 -1.08 -25.52 -0.17
N GLU A 202 -1.82 -26.55 0.24
CA GLU A 202 -2.64 -27.34 -0.69
C GLU A 202 -3.64 -26.42 -1.39
N GLY A 203 -3.73 -26.52 -2.73
CA GLY A 203 -4.57 -25.64 -3.54
C GLY A 203 -3.91 -24.30 -3.94
N ALA A 204 -2.64 -24.06 -3.58
CA ALA A 204 -1.88 -22.90 -4.07
C ALA A 204 -1.91 -22.82 -5.60
N HIS A 205 -1.92 -21.59 -6.13
CA HIS A 205 -2.09 -21.36 -7.55
C HIS A 205 -0.84 -21.87 -8.31
N PRO A 206 -0.97 -22.57 -9.47
CA PRO A 206 0.18 -23.13 -10.17
C PRO A 206 1.27 -22.12 -10.56
N GLN A 207 0.87 -20.86 -10.79
CA GLN A 207 1.80 -19.77 -11.10
C GLN A 207 2.76 -19.45 -9.95
N GLU A 208 2.41 -19.75 -8.69
CA GLU A 208 3.30 -19.52 -7.54
C GLU A 208 4.59 -20.34 -7.61
N ARG A 209 4.61 -21.38 -8.44
CA ARG A 209 5.79 -22.23 -8.69
C ARG A 209 6.59 -21.79 -9.91
N GLN A 210 6.10 -20.80 -10.65
CA GLN A 210 6.75 -20.30 -11.85
C GLN A 210 7.65 -19.12 -11.50
N PRO A 211 8.96 -19.20 -11.81
CA PRO A 211 9.87 -18.11 -11.49
C PRO A 211 9.53 -16.88 -12.35
N TYR A 212 9.63 -15.71 -11.74
CA TYR A 212 9.44 -14.40 -12.37
C TYR A 212 8.04 -14.16 -12.94
N VAL A 213 7.01 -14.90 -12.51
CA VAL A 213 5.62 -14.70 -12.96
C VAL A 213 5.04 -13.33 -12.59
N TRP A 214 5.67 -12.67 -11.61
CA TRP A 214 5.31 -11.36 -11.11
C TRP A 214 5.93 -10.20 -11.93
N GLU A 215 6.78 -10.46 -12.92
CA GLU A 215 7.31 -9.38 -13.76
C GLU A 215 6.20 -8.71 -14.58
N ASP A 216 6.17 -7.38 -14.62
CA ASP A 216 5.22 -6.62 -15.45
C ASP A 216 5.42 -6.93 -16.95
N ARG A 217 6.69 -7.05 -17.35
CA ARG A 217 7.10 -7.55 -18.66
C ARG A 217 8.04 -8.74 -18.45
N PRO A 218 7.74 -9.92 -19.00
CA PRO A 218 8.58 -11.10 -18.83
C PRO A 218 9.91 -10.88 -19.56
N LEU A 219 10.95 -10.55 -18.79
CA LEU A 219 12.30 -10.26 -19.25
C LEU A 219 13.32 -11.28 -18.73
N PHE A 220 13.01 -11.99 -17.65
CA PHE A 220 13.91 -13.01 -17.12
C PHE A 220 14.25 -14.08 -18.17
N LYS A 221 15.54 -14.30 -18.34
CA LYS A 221 16.08 -15.35 -19.19
C LYS A 221 17.38 -15.87 -18.60
N ALA A 222 17.39 -17.14 -18.22
CA ALA A 222 18.61 -17.81 -17.79
C ALA A 222 19.70 -17.71 -18.88
N THR A 223 20.90 -17.32 -18.48
CA THR A 223 22.06 -17.08 -19.34
C THR A 223 23.34 -17.44 -18.60
N VAL A 224 24.47 -17.34 -19.31
CA VAL A 224 25.81 -17.48 -18.73
C VAL A 224 26.48 -16.11 -18.70
N ILE A 225 27.41 -15.89 -17.76
CA ILE A 225 28.11 -14.60 -17.65
C ILE A 225 28.87 -14.26 -18.95
N GLU A 226 29.31 -15.28 -19.69
CA GLU A 226 30.01 -15.13 -20.96
C GLU A 226 29.19 -14.38 -22.01
N ALA A 227 27.85 -14.45 -21.94
CA ALA A 227 26.97 -13.69 -22.83
C ALA A 227 27.08 -12.17 -22.63
N LEU A 228 27.49 -11.74 -21.43
CA LEU A 228 27.81 -10.34 -21.14
C LEU A 228 29.28 -10.05 -21.43
N THR A 229 30.19 -10.89 -20.94
CA THR A 229 31.63 -10.59 -21.04
C THR A 229 32.17 -10.73 -22.47
N SER A 230 31.47 -11.40 -23.38
CA SER A 230 31.83 -11.41 -24.81
C SER A 230 31.70 -10.04 -25.48
N GLN A 231 31.00 -9.09 -24.85
CA GLN A 231 30.87 -7.70 -25.31
C GLN A 231 32.04 -6.82 -24.83
N VAL A 232 32.94 -7.37 -24.00
CA VAL A 232 34.13 -6.67 -23.52
C VAL A 232 35.19 -6.70 -24.62
N LEU A 233 35.72 -5.52 -24.96
CA LEU A 233 36.81 -5.40 -25.92
C LEU A 233 38.04 -6.13 -25.38
N GLY A 234 38.81 -6.75 -26.28
CA GLY A 234 40.00 -7.53 -25.90
C GLY A 234 40.98 -6.78 -24.98
N SER A 235 41.13 -5.47 -25.18
CA SER A 235 41.99 -4.60 -24.37
C SER A 235 41.52 -4.40 -22.92
N TYR A 236 40.24 -4.67 -22.61
CA TYR A 236 39.64 -4.42 -21.29
C TYR A 236 39.12 -5.70 -20.61
N GLN A 237 39.51 -6.88 -21.08
CA GLN A 237 39.05 -8.16 -20.50
C GLN A 237 39.40 -8.32 -19.01
N ASN A 238 40.50 -7.69 -18.55
CA ASN A 238 40.89 -7.64 -17.14
C ASN A 238 40.56 -6.29 -16.47
N ASP A 239 39.96 -5.36 -17.20
CA ASP A 239 39.67 -3.98 -16.78
C ASP A 239 38.19 -3.65 -16.99
N CYS A 240 37.32 -4.60 -16.67
CA CYS A 240 35.87 -4.45 -16.80
C CYS A 240 35.15 -4.50 -15.44
N LEU A 241 34.08 -3.72 -15.33
CA LEU A 241 33.20 -3.66 -14.16
C LEU A 241 31.74 -3.69 -14.63
N PHE A 242 30.84 -4.13 -13.75
CA PHE A 242 29.42 -4.10 -14.03
C PHE A 242 28.78 -2.92 -13.29
N LEU A 243 28.21 -1.97 -14.02
CA LEU A 243 27.56 -0.78 -13.49
C LEU A 243 26.11 -1.11 -13.15
N VAL A 244 25.71 -0.99 -11.88
CA VAL A 244 24.34 -1.28 -11.43
C VAL A 244 23.53 0.00 -11.33
N LEU A 245 22.50 0.12 -12.17
CA LEU A 245 21.66 1.30 -12.26
C LEU A 245 20.38 1.14 -11.45
N ARG A 246 19.85 2.25 -10.95
CA ARG A 246 18.53 2.29 -10.33
C ARG A 246 17.44 2.20 -11.40
N ASP A 247 16.47 1.35 -11.13
CA ASP A 247 15.24 1.16 -11.91
C ASP A 247 14.05 1.08 -10.95
N ASP A 248 13.85 2.14 -10.17
CA ASP A 248 12.80 2.20 -9.14
C ASP A 248 11.40 2.00 -9.78
N PHE A 249 11.16 2.50 -11.00
CA PHE A 249 9.91 2.26 -11.72
C PHE A 249 9.71 0.79 -12.10
N GLY A 250 10.74 0.13 -12.63
CA GLY A 250 10.68 -1.30 -12.93
C GLY A 250 10.33 -2.12 -11.69
N VAL A 251 10.97 -1.84 -10.55
CA VAL A 251 10.65 -2.51 -9.27
C VAL A 251 9.20 -2.26 -8.85
N MET A 252 8.72 -1.02 -8.90
CA MET A 252 7.35 -0.69 -8.49
C MET A 252 6.29 -1.30 -9.40
N ARG A 253 6.55 -1.41 -10.71
CA ARG A 253 5.65 -2.08 -11.65
C ARG A 253 5.67 -3.60 -11.50
N ASP A 254 6.83 -4.19 -11.26
CA ASP A 254 6.93 -5.62 -10.95
C ASP A 254 6.16 -5.95 -9.65
N LEU A 255 6.25 -5.12 -8.61
CA LEU A 255 5.43 -5.26 -7.40
C LEU A 255 3.93 -5.06 -7.69
N ALA A 256 3.56 -4.13 -8.56
CA ALA A 256 2.16 -3.92 -8.95
C ALA A 256 1.58 -5.12 -9.72
N SER A 257 2.36 -5.70 -10.65
CA SER A 257 2.02 -6.94 -11.35
C SER A 257 1.90 -8.12 -10.38
N ALA A 258 2.83 -8.24 -9.42
CA ALA A 258 2.74 -9.24 -8.34
C ALA A 258 1.43 -9.12 -7.55
N GLN A 259 1.01 -7.90 -7.22
CA GLN A 259 -0.25 -7.64 -6.53
C GLN A 259 -1.46 -8.05 -7.37
N LEU A 260 -1.47 -7.74 -8.67
CA LEU A 260 -2.56 -8.12 -9.58
C LEU A 260 -2.68 -9.64 -9.66
N ASN A 261 -1.58 -10.36 -9.85
CA ASN A 261 -1.59 -11.82 -9.87
C ASN A 261 -2.24 -12.42 -8.61
N VAL A 262 -1.86 -11.95 -7.41
CA VAL A 262 -2.44 -12.46 -6.16
C VAL A 262 -3.92 -12.07 -6.01
N ALA A 263 -4.30 -10.87 -6.43
CA ALA A 263 -5.70 -10.43 -6.43
C ALA A 263 -6.54 -11.30 -7.37
N ASP A 264 -6.03 -11.60 -8.57
CA ASP A 264 -6.67 -12.46 -9.56
C ASP A 264 -6.85 -13.89 -9.02
N TRP A 265 -5.88 -14.43 -8.27
CA TRP A 265 -6.02 -15.76 -7.66
C TRP A 265 -7.14 -15.79 -6.60
N ILE A 266 -7.23 -14.75 -5.77
CA ILE A 266 -8.32 -14.60 -4.78
C ILE A 266 -9.67 -14.44 -5.49
N GLU A 267 -9.72 -13.68 -6.59
CA GLU A 267 -10.93 -13.51 -7.39
C GLU A 267 -11.37 -14.84 -8.04
N GLN A 268 -10.44 -15.58 -8.63
CA GLN A 268 -10.71 -16.90 -9.22
C GLN A 268 -11.25 -17.88 -8.16
N TRP A 269 -10.66 -17.89 -6.98
CA TRP A 269 -11.18 -18.67 -5.86
C TRP A 269 -12.58 -18.21 -5.45
N SER A 270 -12.82 -16.89 -5.39
CA SER A 270 -14.12 -16.33 -5.04
C SER A 270 -15.19 -16.61 -6.10
N ALA A 271 -14.79 -16.84 -7.35
CA ALA A 271 -15.66 -17.18 -8.46
C ALA A 271 -15.95 -18.70 -8.56
N ASP A 272 -15.21 -19.54 -7.83
CA ASP A 272 -15.52 -20.96 -7.69
C ASP A 272 -16.67 -21.16 -6.70
N ASP A 273 -17.90 -21.17 -7.22
CA ASP A 273 -19.14 -21.38 -6.46
C ASP A 273 -19.11 -22.64 -5.58
N ALA A 274 -18.44 -23.71 -6.03
CA ALA A 274 -18.41 -24.97 -5.30
C ALA A 274 -17.47 -24.87 -4.10
N ALA A 275 -16.24 -24.37 -4.32
CA ALA A 275 -15.27 -24.14 -3.26
C ALA A 275 -15.79 -23.12 -2.23
N GLN A 276 -16.34 -21.99 -2.72
CA GLN A 276 -16.89 -20.95 -1.86
C GLN A 276 -18.07 -21.45 -1.03
N ARG A 277 -19.01 -22.19 -1.64
CA ARG A 277 -20.15 -22.76 -0.90
C ARG A 277 -19.71 -23.74 0.17
N GLN A 278 -18.78 -24.64 -0.15
CA GLN A 278 -18.25 -25.59 0.82
C GLN A 278 -17.56 -24.88 1.99
N TYR A 279 -16.73 -23.88 1.68
CA TYR A 279 -16.03 -23.09 2.68
C TYR A 279 -16.99 -22.30 3.58
N LEU A 280 -17.91 -21.52 3.01
CA LEU A 280 -18.85 -20.70 3.77
C LEU A 280 -19.80 -21.55 4.62
N THR A 281 -20.31 -22.66 4.05
CA THR A 281 -21.20 -23.58 4.78
C THR A 281 -20.44 -24.28 5.91
N GLY A 282 -19.23 -24.77 5.64
CA GLY A 282 -18.37 -25.40 6.64
C GLY A 282 -17.97 -24.44 7.76
N ALA A 283 -17.52 -23.23 7.42
CA ALA A 283 -17.18 -22.19 8.38
C ALA A 283 -18.39 -21.77 9.24
N TYR A 284 -19.58 -21.67 8.64
CA TYR A 284 -20.81 -21.42 9.38
C TYR A 284 -21.12 -22.56 10.35
N ILE A 285 -21.10 -23.82 9.90
CA ILE A 285 -21.32 -24.99 10.77
C ILE A 285 -20.29 -25.03 11.90
N GLN A 286 -19.01 -24.78 11.61
CA GLN A 286 -17.93 -24.69 12.58
C GLN A 286 -18.21 -23.63 13.65
N SER A 287 -18.68 -22.45 13.24
CA SER A 287 -19.05 -21.36 14.16
C SER A 287 -20.17 -21.72 15.14
N LEU A 288 -21.01 -22.73 14.83
CA LEU A 288 -22.12 -23.15 15.70
C LEU A 288 -21.66 -23.95 16.92
N TYR A 289 -20.51 -24.63 16.87
CA TYR A 289 -20.02 -25.44 18.00
C TYR A 289 -18.65 -25.00 18.54
N GLU A 290 -17.83 -24.31 17.73
CA GLU A 290 -16.52 -23.84 18.16
C GLU A 290 -16.63 -22.64 19.11
N VAL A 291 -15.83 -22.64 20.18
CA VAL A 291 -15.73 -21.53 21.13
C VAL A 291 -14.51 -20.69 20.77
N THR A 292 -14.74 -19.62 20.02
CA THR A 292 -13.73 -18.63 19.62
C THR A 292 -13.82 -17.36 20.48
N PRO A 293 -12.78 -16.50 20.51
CA PRO A 293 -12.85 -15.20 21.19
C PRO A 293 -14.09 -14.39 20.79
N ALA A 294 -14.34 -14.28 19.48
CA ALA A 294 -15.51 -13.55 18.95
C ALA A 294 -16.84 -14.12 19.43
N ARG A 295 -16.95 -15.46 19.58
CA ARG A 295 -18.14 -16.09 20.14
C ARG A 295 -18.30 -15.78 21.62
N LEU A 296 -17.21 -15.85 22.39
CA LEU A 296 -17.22 -15.51 23.81
C LEU A 296 -17.65 -14.05 24.02
N GLU A 297 -17.12 -13.12 23.23
CA GLU A 297 -17.52 -11.71 23.25
C GLU A 297 -19.00 -11.53 22.90
N ALA A 298 -19.50 -12.22 21.86
CA ALA A 298 -20.92 -12.17 21.49
C ALA A 298 -21.81 -12.71 22.63
N LEU A 299 -21.41 -13.79 23.29
CA LEU A 299 -22.12 -14.35 24.45
C LEU A 299 -22.08 -13.40 25.65
N ALA A 300 -20.96 -12.73 25.91
CA ALA A 300 -20.82 -11.76 27.00
C ALA A 300 -21.79 -10.57 26.90
N THR A 301 -22.31 -10.26 25.71
CA THR A 301 -23.36 -9.22 25.57
C THR A 301 -24.72 -9.64 26.16
N ARG A 302 -24.94 -10.95 26.33
CA ARG A 302 -26.24 -11.53 26.76
C ARG A 302 -26.13 -12.35 28.05
N ASP A 303 -24.92 -12.76 28.43
CA ASP A 303 -24.65 -13.65 29.54
C ASP A 303 -23.68 -13.00 30.53
N ALA A 304 -24.19 -12.66 31.72
CA ALA A 304 -23.42 -11.96 32.74
C ALA A 304 -22.26 -12.80 33.30
N ASP A 305 -22.37 -14.14 33.32
CA ASP A 305 -21.32 -15.01 33.85
C ASP A 305 -20.18 -15.16 32.85
N VAL A 306 -20.50 -15.25 31.55
CA VAL A 306 -19.51 -15.26 30.47
C VAL A 306 -18.80 -13.91 30.41
N LYS A 307 -19.56 -12.81 30.53
CA LYS A 307 -18.98 -11.47 30.65
C LYS A 307 -18.01 -11.36 31.82
N ALA A 308 -18.42 -11.82 33.00
CA ALA A 308 -17.58 -11.81 34.19
C ALA A 308 -16.33 -12.68 34.06
N LEU A 309 -16.38 -13.77 33.28
CA LEU A 309 -15.21 -14.62 32.98
C LEU A 309 -14.22 -13.90 32.04
N ILE A 310 -14.71 -13.26 30.98
CA ILE A 310 -13.84 -12.57 30.00
C ILE A 310 -13.19 -11.33 30.62
N GLU A 311 -13.94 -10.52 31.38
CA GLU A 311 -13.42 -9.27 31.96
C GLU A 311 -12.30 -9.48 33.00
N VAL A 312 -12.25 -10.66 33.63
CA VAL A 312 -11.25 -10.99 34.67
C VAL A 312 -10.10 -11.87 34.19
N THR A 313 -10.12 -12.31 32.92
CA THR A 313 -9.08 -13.16 32.34
C THR A 313 -8.15 -12.37 31.44
N ASP A 314 -6.85 -12.66 31.51
CA ASP A 314 -5.84 -12.11 30.59
C ASP A 314 -5.70 -12.97 29.31
N ALA A 315 -4.85 -12.51 28.38
CA ALA A 315 -4.64 -13.20 27.10
C ALA A 315 -4.10 -14.64 27.24
N ALA A 316 -3.27 -14.92 28.25
CA ALA A 316 -2.72 -16.26 28.47
C ALA A 316 -3.80 -17.20 29.05
N GLN A 317 -4.62 -16.69 29.98
CA GLN A 317 -5.74 -17.41 30.55
C GLN A 317 -6.85 -17.68 29.52
N GLN A 318 -7.13 -16.72 28.64
CA GLN A 318 -8.06 -16.89 27.52
C GLN A 318 -7.57 -17.96 26.53
N ALA A 319 -6.28 -17.94 26.17
CA ALA A 319 -5.69 -18.98 25.33
C ALA A 319 -5.79 -20.38 25.97
N ALA A 320 -5.53 -20.49 27.29
CA ALA A 320 -5.68 -21.76 28.00
C ALA A 320 -7.14 -22.24 28.06
N LEU A 321 -8.10 -21.31 28.19
CA LEU A 321 -9.53 -21.60 28.20
C LEU A 321 -10.00 -22.15 26.85
N GLU A 322 -9.61 -21.48 25.77
CA GLU A 322 -9.92 -21.89 24.40
C GLU A 322 -9.34 -23.28 24.08
N GLU A 323 -8.07 -23.49 24.44
CA GLU A 323 -7.39 -24.77 24.27
C GLU A 323 -8.11 -25.90 25.00
N TYR A 324 -8.49 -25.67 26.27
CA TYR A 324 -9.24 -26.64 27.06
C TYR A 324 -10.61 -26.96 26.45
N LEU A 325 -11.38 -25.94 26.09
CA LEU A 325 -12.72 -26.14 25.51
C LEU A 325 -12.65 -26.89 24.18
N ARG A 326 -11.62 -26.60 23.36
CA ARG A 326 -11.35 -27.32 22.11
C ARG A 326 -10.97 -28.77 22.35
N ILE A 327 -9.98 -29.04 23.20
CA ILE A 327 -9.54 -30.42 23.46
C ILE A 327 -10.66 -31.24 24.11
N ARG A 328 -11.41 -30.63 25.04
CA ARG A 328 -12.53 -31.32 25.70
C ARG A 328 -13.67 -31.63 24.73
N ARG A 329 -13.93 -30.77 23.74
CA ARG A 329 -14.90 -31.03 22.67
C ARG A 329 -14.55 -32.29 21.87
N ASP A 330 -13.27 -32.44 21.51
CA ASP A 330 -12.78 -33.51 20.63
C ASP A 330 -12.29 -34.76 21.40
N HIS A 331 -12.50 -34.80 22.72
CA HIS A 331 -12.06 -35.90 23.56
C HIS A 331 -13.07 -37.06 23.52
N ASP A 332 -12.69 -38.15 22.86
CA ASP A 332 -13.44 -39.42 22.81
C ASP A 332 -12.94 -40.46 23.83
N GLY A 333 -12.04 -40.07 24.74
CA GLY A 333 -11.47 -40.96 25.76
C GLY A 333 -12.41 -41.24 26.95
N PRO A 334 -12.08 -42.24 27.78
CA PRO A 334 -12.85 -42.51 28.99
C PRO A 334 -12.75 -41.33 29.97
N PRO A 335 -13.81 -41.06 30.76
CA PRO A 335 -13.77 -40.00 31.74
C PRO A 335 -12.66 -40.24 32.77
N ILE A 336 -11.86 -39.20 33.01
CA ILE A 336 -10.81 -39.23 34.02
C ILE A 336 -11.43 -38.91 35.38
N HIS A 337 -11.28 -39.83 36.34
CA HIS A 337 -11.78 -39.69 37.69
C HIS A 337 -10.61 -39.78 38.68
N GLY A 338 -10.57 -38.86 39.65
CA GLY A 338 -9.52 -38.86 40.66
C GLY A 338 -9.32 -37.50 41.29
N ASP A 339 -8.35 -37.42 42.21
CA ASP A 339 -7.91 -36.19 42.85
C ASP A 339 -6.95 -35.38 41.95
N GLU A 340 -6.56 -34.19 42.41
CA GLU A 340 -5.66 -33.30 41.66
C GLU A 340 -4.32 -33.97 41.31
N ALA A 341 -3.79 -34.82 42.20
CA ALA A 341 -2.57 -35.59 41.96
C ALA A 341 -2.75 -36.59 40.79
N HIS A 342 -3.90 -37.24 40.70
CA HIS A 342 -4.26 -38.10 39.59
C HIS A 342 -4.35 -37.35 38.26
N TRP A 343 -5.02 -36.19 38.24
CA TRP A 343 -5.11 -35.33 37.04
C TRP A 343 -3.74 -34.85 36.57
N ARG A 344 -2.89 -34.40 37.49
CA ARG A 344 -1.50 -34.01 37.14
C ARG A 344 -0.67 -35.17 36.64
N LYS A 345 -0.86 -36.38 37.16
CA LYS A 345 -0.20 -37.58 36.63
C LYS A 345 -0.70 -37.89 35.21
N ALA A 346 -2.02 -37.85 34.97
CA ALA A 346 -2.61 -38.09 33.66
C ALA A 346 -2.16 -37.05 32.62
N ALA A 347 -1.98 -35.79 33.02
CA ALA A 347 -1.51 -34.70 32.15
C ALA A 347 -0.15 -34.96 31.47
N THR A 348 0.68 -35.86 32.04
CA THR A 348 1.97 -36.25 31.45
C THR A 348 1.82 -37.05 30.15
N SER A 349 0.69 -37.73 29.94
CA SER A 349 0.45 -38.58 28.77
C SER A 349 -0.83 -38.23 28.01
N ASP A 350 -1.86 -37.72 28.68
CA ASP A 350 -3.17 -37.44 28.11
C ASP A 350 -3.34 -35.95 27.77
N PRO A 351 -3.64 -35.58 26.50
CA PRO A 351 -3.81 -34.19 26.10
C PRO A 351 -4.98 -33.46 26.80
N TYR A 352 -6.07 -34.15 27.10
CA TYR A 352 -7.23 -33.58 27.78
C TYR A 352 -6.91 -33.28 29.25
N ALA A 353 -6.29 -34.22 29.95
CA ALA A 353 -5.80 -33.99 31.32
C ALA A 353 -4.82 -32.81 31.37
N ARG A 354 -3.94 -32.70 30.36
CA ARG A 354 -2.96 -31.60 30.28
C ARG A 354 -3.63 -30.26 30.08
N ALA A 355 -4.59 -30.16 29.17
CA ALA A 355 -5.33 -28.92 28.94
C ALA A 355 -6.15 -28.50 30.17
N ALA A 356 -6.76 -29.47 30.87
CA ALA A 356 -7.50 -29.22 32.10
C ALA A 356 -6.60 -28.67 33.22
N VAL A 357 -5.45 -29.31 33.46
CA VAL A 357 -4.46 -28.86 34.46
C VAL A 357 -3.90 -27.50 34.09
N ASN A 358 -3.52 -27.28 32.82
CA ASN A 358 -2.99 -26.00 32.35
C ASN A 358 -3.99 -24.86 32.56
N LEU A 359 -5.28 -25.08 32.26
CA LEU A 359 -6.33 -24.07 32.50
C LEU A 359 -6.51 -23.79 34.00
N GLN A 360 -6.55 -24.84 34.82
CA GLN A 360 -6.71 -24.70 36.27
C GLN A 360 -5.52 -23.92 36.88
N ASP A 361 -4.29 -24.24 36.45
CA ASP A 361 -3.08 -23.55 36.91
C ASP A 361 -3.04 -22.09 36.39
N ALA A 362 -3.46 -21.84 35.14
CA ALA A 362 -3.51 -20.49 34.56
C ALA A 362 -4.53 -19.58 35.27
N LEU A 363 -5.71 -20.10 35.61
CA LEU A 363 -6.75 -19.35 36.32
C LEU A 363 -6.45 -19.23 37.83
N GLY A 364 -5.75 -20.20 38.40
CA GLY A 364 -5.56 -20.32 39.84
C GLY A 364 -6.84 -20.66 40.59
N ALA A 365 -6.70 -21.02 41.88
CA ALA A 365 -7.79 -21.60 42.66
C ALA A 365 -9.05 -20.71 42.76
N VAL A 366 -8.86 -19.39 42.90
CA VAL A 366 -9.96 -18.44 43.12
C VAL A 366 -10.81 -18.26 41.85
N LEU A 367 -10.18 -17.98 40.70
CA LEU A 367 -10.91 -17.78 39.44
C LEU A 367 -11.50 -19.11 38.95
N TRP A 368 -10.76 -20.22 39.11
CA TRP A 368 -11.26 -21.55 38.79
C TRP A 368 -12.54 -21.87 39.57
N GLN A 369 -12.52 -21.71 40.90
CA GLN A 369 -13.69 -22.01 41.73
C GLN A 369 -14.90 -21.16 41.35
N LYS A 370 -14.67 -19.90 41.00
CA LYS A 370 -15.73 -18.95 40.61
C LYS A 370 -16.33 -19.27 39.23
N HIS A 371 -15.53 -19.68 38.25
CA HIS A 371 -15.95 -19.78 36.85
C HIS A 371 -16.05 -21.20 36.28
N GLN A 372 -15.67 -22.24 37.03
CA GLN A 372 -15.74 -23.63 36.57
C GLN A 372 -17.14 -24.05 36.07
N SER A 373 -18.22 -23.53 36.68
CA SER A 373 -19.60 -23.80 36.23
C SER A 373 -19.91 -23.16 34.89
N THR A 374 -19.46 -21.92 34.67
CA THR A 374 -19.57 -21.21 33.39
C THR A 374 -18.80 -21.95 32.30
N ILE A 375 -17.58 -22.38 32.58
CA ILE A 375 -16.74 -23.14 31.65
C ILE A 375 -17.39 -24.49 31.32
N ALA A 376 -17.94 -25.20 32.31
CA ALA A 376 -18.67 -26.44 32.10
C ALA A 376 -19.94 -26.23 31.26
N ARG A 377 -20.64 -25.12 31.45
CA ARG A 377 -21.84 -24.76 30.67
C ARG A 377 -21.49 -24.44 29.21
N LEU A 378 -20.40 -23.71 28.96
CA LEU A 378 -19.91 -23.47 27.60
C LEU A 378 -19.59 -24.79 26.87
N HIS A 379 -18.93 -25.71 27.56
CA HIS A 379 -18.69 -27.05 27.02
C HIS A 379 -20.01 -27.83 26.78
N GLY A 380 -20.96 -27.77 27.71
CA GLY A 380 -22.28 -28.40 27.57
C GLY A 380 -23.02 -27.92 26.32
N GLN A 381 -23.04 -26.61 26.08
CA GLN A 381 -23.63 -26.02 24.87
C GLN A 381 -22.96 -26.50 23.58
N THR A 382 -21.63 -26.60 23.58
CA THR A 382 -20.90 -27.20 22.45
C THR A 382 -21.29 -28.67 22.25
N TRP A 383 -21.40 -29.44 23.34
CA TRP A 383 -21.78 -30.85 23.28
C TRP A 383 -23.20 -31.04 22.73
N GLU A 384 -24.16 -30.23 23.21
CA GLU A 384 -25.55 -30.21 22.75
C GLU A 384 -25.65 -29.82 21.26
N ALA A 385 -24.84 -28.87 20.80
CA ALA A 385 -24.80 -28.51 19.38
C ALA A 385 -24.31 -29.66 18.50
N LEU A 386 -23.31 -30.42 18.96
CA LEU A 386 -22.73 -31.54 18.22
C LEU A 386 -23.62 -32.79 18.24
N HIS A 387 -24.22 -33.11 19.38
CA HIS A 387 -24.91 -34.39 19.60
C HIS A 387 -26.44 -34.28 19.68
N GLY A 388 -26.99 -33.09 19.93
CA GLY A 388 -28.42 -32.85 20.16
C GLY A 388 -28.71 -32.60 21.65
N GLU A 389 -29.65 -31.69 21.92
CA GLU A 389 -30.02 -31.27 23.29
C GLU A 389 -30.81 -32.34 24.05
N ALA A 390 -31.64 -33.11 23.33
CA ALA A 390 -32.51 -34.13 23.91
C ALA A 390 -32.50 -35.42 23.09
N ILE A 391 -32.90 -36.52 23.75
CA ILE A 391 -33.03 -37.84 23.13
C ILE A 391 -33.94 -37.74 21.89
N GLY A 392 -33.42 -38.17 20.74
CA GLY A 392 -34.12 -38.16 19.46
C GLY A 392 -33.93 -36.88 18.63
N GLN A 393 -33.29 -35.84 19.18
CA GLN A 393 -32.83 -34.69 18.39
C GLN A 393 -31.49 -34.99 17.73
N ARG A 394 -31.30 -34.50 16.50
CA ARG A 394 -30.05 -34.66 15.74
C ARG A 394 -29.17 -33.44 15.95
N GLY A 395 -28.00 -33.64 16.56
CA GLY A 395 -26.91 -32.65 16.53
C GLY A 395 -26.15 -32.63 15.19
N ILE A 396 -25.18 -31.71 15.07
CA ILE A 396 -24.38 -31.48 13.86
C ILE A 396 -23.68 -32.76 13.36
N ASP A 397 -23.14 -33.59 14.26
CA ASP A 397 -22.40 -34.80 13.89
C ASP A 397 -23.30 -35.88 13.25
N HIS A 398 -24.62 -35.76 13.40
CA HIS A 398 -25.61 -36.61 12.71
C HIS A 398 -25.96 -36.12 11.30
N LEU A 399 -25.59 -34.89 10.95
CA LEU A 399 -25.98 -34.23 9.69
C LEU A 399 -24.79 -34.03 8.75
N VAL A 400 -23.56 -34.00 9.28
CA VAL A 400 -22.35 -33.61 8.55
C VAL A 400 -21.20 -34.54 8.92
N ASN A 401 -20.37 -34.91 7.95
CA ASN A 401 -19.06 -35.50 8.24
C ASN A 401 -18.12 -34.41 8.76
N ARG A 402 -18.12 -34.18 10.08
CA ARG A 402 -17.41 -33.07 10.72
C ARG A 402 -15.91 -33.10 10.46
N ALA A 403 -15.26 -34.26 10.54
CA ALA A 403 -13.81 -34.37 10.35
C ALA A 403 -13.38 -33.95 8.93
N GLU A 404 -14.10 -34.39 7.90
CA GLU A 404 -13.82 -34.03 6.51
C GLU A 404 -14.13 -32.54 6.23
N MET A 405 -15.25 -32.05 6.79
CA MET A 405 -15.64 -30.64 6.68
C MET A 405 -14.63 -29.72 7.36
N GLU A 406 -14.20 -30.02 8.58
CA GLU A 406 -13.15 -29.27 9.29
C GLU A 406 -11.82 -29.28 8.52
N ALA A 407 -11.41 -30.44 7.98
CA ALA A 407 -10.21 -30.54 7.17
C ALA A 407 -10.31 -29.68 5.91
N SER A 408 -11.46 -29.66 5.24
CA SER A 408 -11.70 -28.81 4.08
C SER A 408 -11.65 -27.31 4.44
N VAL A 409 -12.34 -26.89 5.50
CA VAL A 409 -12.33 -25.50 5.97
C VAL A 409 -10.91 -25.06 6.33
N ARG A 410 -10.16 -25.85 7.09
CA ARG A 410 -8.78 -25.52 7.47
C ARG A 410 -7.86 -25.37 6.25
N ARG A 411 -8.00 -26.23 5.23
CA ARG A 411 -7.25 -26.09 3.97
C ARG A 411 -7.54 -24.76 3.28
N GLN A 412 -8.82 -24.41 3.12
CA GLN A 412 -9.23 -23.15 2.50
C GLN A 412 -8.79 -21.91 3.30
N GLN A 413 -8.89 -21.95 4.64
CA GLN A 413 -8.39 -20.87 5.50
C GLN A 413 -6.89 -20.68 5.35
N THR A 414 -6.13 -21.78 5.31
CA THR A 414 -4.67 -21.73 5.13
C THR A 414 -4.31 -21.10 3.78
N LEU A 415 -4.99 -21.51 2.71
CA LEU A 415 -4.80 -20.98 1.35
C LEU A 415 -5.13 -19.48 1.27
N LEU A 416 -6.31 -19.06 1.76
CA LEU A 416 -6.70 -17.65 1.76
C LEU A 416 -5.80 -16.79 2.64
N SER A 417 -5.41 -17.28 3.81
CA SER A 417 -4.49 -16.57 4.70
C SER A 417 -3.12 -16.38 4.05
N HIS A 418 -2.63 -17.38 3.33
CA HIS A 418 -1.39 -17.30 2.55
C HIS A 418 -1.47 -16.20 1.48
N TRP A 419 -2.51 -16.18 0.65
CA TRP A 419 -2.67 -15.14 -0.38
C TRP A 419 -2.91 -13.75 0.21
N HIS A 420 -3.72 -13.61 1.26
CA HIS A 420 -3.93 -12.32 1.92
C HIS A 420 -2.65 -11.79 2.56
N LYS A 421 -1.86 -12.64 3.22
CA LYS A 421 -0.54 -12.25 3.77
C LYS A 421 0.40 -11.80 2.66
N ARG A 422 0.48 -12.54 1.56
CA ARG A 422 1.32 -12.17 0.40
C ARG A 422 0.87 -10.83 -0.19
N LEU A 423 -0.42 -10.64 -0.41
CA LEU A 423 -1.00 -9.40 -0.92
C LEU A 423 -0.71 -8.21 0.00
N GLN A 424 -0.82 -8.41 1.32
CA GLN A 424 -0.51 -7.38 2.31
C GLN A 424 0.95 -6.95 2.24
N VAL A 425 1.90 -7.89 2.26
CA VAL A 425 3.34 -7.57 2.25
C VAL A 425 3.74 -6.86 0.94
N ILE A 426 3.18 -7.28 -0.20
CA ILE A 426 3.41 -6.59 -1.49
C ILE A 426 2.89 -5.14 -1.43
N ARG A 427 1.68 -4.93 -0.89
CA ARG A 427 1.11 -3.58 -0.73
C ARG A 427 1.94 -2.70 0.19
N GLU A 428 2.45 -3.26 1.29
CA GLU A 428 3.33 -2.55 2.22
C GLU A 428 4.62 -2.08 1.53
N ASP A 429 5.26 -2.96 0.76
CA ASP A 429 6.45 -2.60 -0.02
C ASP A 429 6.17 -1.49 -1.05
N ARG A 430 5.08 -1.60 -1.81
CA ARG A 430 4.67 -0.58 -2.79
C ARG A 430 4.38 0.76 -2.11
N LEU A 431 3.69 0.75 -0.97
CA LEU A 431 3.42 1.95 -0.18
C LEU A 431 4.71 2.56 0.34
N ASN A 432 5.61 1.75 0.89
CA ASN A 432 6.92 2.19 1.39
C ASN A 432 7.74 2.88 0.29
N MET A 433 7.71 2.35 -0.94
CA MET A 433 8.35 2.97 -2.09
C MET A 433 7.81 4.37 -2.40
N ILE A 434 6.49 4.58 -2.29
CA ILE A 434 5.87 5.90 -2.48
C ILE A 434 6.25 6.86 -1.35
N VAL A 435 6.04 6.45 -0.10
CA VAL A 435 6.19 7.35 1.06
C VAL A 435 7.65 7.68 1.38
N ALA A 436 8.60 6.83 0.98
CA ALA A 436 10.03 7.12 1.03
C ALA A 436 10.51 7.98 -0.15
N GLY A 437 9.63 8.36 -1.07
CA GLY A 437 9.92 9.27 -2.18
C GLY A 437 10.65 8.64 -3.36
N HIS A 438 10.76 7.31 -3.44
CA HIS A 438 11.46 6.63 -4.53
C HIS A 438 10.85 6.93 -5.90
N PHE A 439 9.51 6.92 -5.98
CA PHE A 439 8.79 7.26 -7.20
C PHE A 439 9.09 8.69 -7.69
N HIS A 440 8.95 9.68 -6.80
CA HIS A 440 9.16 11.10 -7.13
C HIS A 440 10.62 11.40 -7.49
N ARG A 441 11.56 10.74 -6.81
CA ARG A 441 12.98 10.80 -7.17
C ARG A 441 13.21 10.25 -8.57
N ALA A 442 12.61 9.13 -8.95
CA ALA A 442 12.77 8.54 -10.27
C ALA A 442 12.06 9.34 -11.38
N ALA A 443 11.02 10.10 -11.04
CA ALA A 443 10.21 10.86 -11.98
C ALA A 443 10.84 12.17 -12.48
N TRP A 444 12.01 12.57 -11.99
CA TRP A 444 12.59 13.88 -12.28
C TRP A 444 12.77 14.17 -13.78
N TYR A 445 13.04 13.13 -14.58
CA TYR A 445 13.37 13.28 -15.99
C TYR A 445 12.16 13.54 -16.89
N TYR A 446 10.93 13.46 -16.38
CA TYR A 446 9.74 13.75 -17.18
C TYR A 446 9.62 15.25 -17.48
N ASP A 447 9.51 15.58 -18.77
CA ASP A 447 9.36 16.95 -19.24
C ASP A 447 7.90 17.31 -19.48
N PHE A 448 7.37 18.21 -18.65
CA PHE A 448 6.01 18.75 -18.74
C PHE A 448 5.81 19.79 -19.85
N ARG A 449 6.75 19.87 -20.80
CA ARG A 449 6.59 20.53 -22.10
C ARG A 449 6.23 19.54 -23.21
N ASN A 450 6.35 18.24 -22.94
CA ASN A 450 6.13 17.17 -23.91
C ASN A 450 4.95 16.29 -23.53
N ASP A 451 3.92 16.32 -24.38
CA ASP A 451 2.66 15.61 -24.15
C ASP A 451 2.79 14.08 -24.04
N ALA A 452 3.72 13.48 -24.79
CA ALA A 452 3.96 12.05 -24.71
C ALA A 452 4.59 11.68 -23.37
N GLN A 453 5.47 12.52 -22.85
CA GLN A 453 6.08 12.32 -21.53
C GLN A 453 5.07 12.57 -20.40
N ILE A 454 4.20 13.58 -20.50
CA ILE A 454 3.11 13.81 -19.53
C ILE A 454 2.20 12.58 -19.46
N ARG A 455 1.77 12.06 -20.61
CA ARG A 455 0.96 10.83 -20.67
C ARG A 455 1.66 9.67 -19.96
N HIS A 456 2.91 9.38 -20.35
CA HIS A 456 3.68 8.28 -19.78
C HIS A 456 3.90 8.46 -18.27
N ARG A 457 4.12 9.69 -17.80
CA ARG A 457 4.28 10.02 -16.37
C ARG A 457 3.02 9.70 -15.57
N LEU A 458 1.84 10.07 -16.07
CA LEU A 458 0.56 9.85 -15.40
C LEU A 458 0.18 8.35 -15.38
N GLU A 459 0.37 7.65 -16.50
CA GLU A 459 0.16 6.20 -16.61
C GLU A 459 1.06 5.44 -15.63
N THR A 460 2.35 5.81 -15.58
CA THR A 460 3.33 5.20 -14.68
C THR A 460 2.97 5.40 -13.21
N GLU A 461 2.55 6.61 -12.82
CA GLU A 461 2.12 6.87 -11.44
C GLU A 461 0.89 6.06 -11.09
N PHE A 462 -0.13 6.08 -11.95
CA PHE A 462 -1.37 5.35 -11.70
C PHE A 462 -1.10 3.87 -11.41
N VAL A 463 -0.28 3.20 -12.24
CA VAL A 463 0.11 1.79 -12.00
C VAL A 463 0.85 1.63 -10.67
N CYS A 464 1.71 2.59 -10.30
CA CYS A 464 2.46 2.56 -9.06
C CYS A 464 1.59 2.78 -7.81
N VAL A 465 0.51 3.57 -7.90
CA VAL A 465 -0.31 3.97 -6.74
C VAL A 465 -1.70 3.33 -6.68
N ALA A 466 -2.12 2.63 -7.73
CA ALA A 466 -3.39 1.93 -7.73
C ALA A 466 -3.45 0.88 -6.61
N ALA A 467 -4.57 0.89 -5.87
CA ALA A 467 -4.90 -0.06 -4.82
C ALA A 467 -3.83 -0.21 -3.71
N LEU A 468 -3.23 0.90 -3.27
CA LEU A 468 -2.35 0.96 -2.09
C LEU A 468 -3.11 0.98 -0.76
N CYS A 469 -4.29 1.59 -0.74
CA CYS A 469 -5.11 1.75 0.47
C CYS A 469 -5.90 0.47 0.81
N GLY A 470 -5.20 -0.59 1.21
CA GLY A 470 -5.82 -1.88 1.54
C GLY A 470 -6.43 -1.97 2.94
N ASN A 471 -6.01 -1.11 3.86
CA ASN A 471 -6.52 -1.00 5.23
C ASN A 471 -6.33 0.43 5.76
N ARG A 472 -6.89 0.73 6.95
CA ARG A 472 -6.83 2.05 7.56
C ARG A 472 -5.38 2.55 7.77
N GLU A 473 -4.49 1.69 8.26
CA GLU A 473 -3.09 2.06 8.52
C GLU A 473 -2.35 2.48 7.25
N ALA A 474 -2.54 1.75 6.15
CA ALA A 474 -1.97 2.10 4.85
C ALA A 474 -2.50 3.44 4.34
N THR A 475 -3.80 3.68 4.50
CA THR A 475 -4.43 4.97 4.14
C THR A 475 -3.90 6.12 4.99
N GLU A 476 -3.72 5.92 6.30
CA GLU A 476 -3.13 6.90 7.21
C GLU A 476 -1.69 7.25 6.83
N LYS A 477 -0.85 6.24 6.53
CA LYS A 477 0.53 6.44 6.06
C LYS A 477 0.59 7.24 4.76
N LEU A 478 -0.25 6.90 3.78
CA LEU A 478 -0.31 7.63 2.51
C LEU A 478 -0.82 9.06 2.72
N ALA A 479 -1.87 9.25 3.53
CA ALA A 479 -2.40 10.58 3.84
C ALA A 479 -1.34 11.46 4.52
N ALA A 480 -0.59 10.92 5.49
CA ALA A 480 0.50 11.63 6.16
C ALA A 480 1.61 12.05 5.16
N TYR A 481 1.99 11.16 4.24
CA TYR A 481 2.94 11.49 3.19
C TYR A 481 2.45 12.65 2.32
N LEU A 482 1.21 12.59 1.83
CA LEU A 482 0.61 13.64 1.00
C LEU A 482 0.47 14.98 1.76
N GLN A 483 0.19 14.94 3.07
CA GLN A 483 0.17 16.12 3.94
C GLN A 483 1.53 16.80 4.07
N SER A 484 2.60 16.01 4.15
CA SER A 484 3.96 16.54 4.27
C SER A 484 4.61 16.98 2.95
N ASN A 485 4.05 16.58 1.80
CA ASN A 485 4.66 16.81 0.48
C ASN A 485 3.73 17.56 -0.47
N LEU A 486 3.74 18.89 -0.42
CA LEU A 486 2.85 19.73 -1.24
C LEU A 486 3.10 19.62 -2.76
N LEU A 487 4.27 19.14 -3.18
CA LEU A 487 4.56 18.90 -4.60
C LEU A 487 3.67 17.81 -5.21
N THR A 488 3.08 16.92 -4.40
CA THR A 488 2.19 15.86 -4.89
C THR A 488 0.78 16.37 -5.26
N VAL A 489 0.46 17.63 -4.96
CA VAL A 489 -0.86 18.22 -5.29
C VAL A 489 -1.07 18.31 -6.79
N VAL A 490 -0.01 18.54 -7.56
CA VAL A 490 -0.03 18.58 -9.02
C VAL A 490 1.11 17.72 -9.56
N PRO A 491 0.81 16.64 -10.32
CA PRO A 491 1.85 15.85 -10.95
C PRO A 491 2.78 16.72 -11.79
N GLY A 492 4.09 16.53 -11.63
CA GLY A 492 5.10 17.24 -12.41
C GLY A 492 5.87 18.31 -11.64
N LEU A 493 5.33 18.81 -10.52
CA LEU A 493 6.05 19.78 -9.69
C LEU A 493 7.34 19.20 -9.11
N ASP A 494 7.38 17.89 -8.86
CA ASP A 494 8.56 17.12 -8.45
C ASP A 494 9.67 17.07 -9.51
N THR A 495 9.36 17.42 -10.76
CA THR A 495 10.30 17.42 -11.89
C THR A 495 11.04 18.75 -12.07
N LEU A 496 10.64 19.79 -11.33
CA LEU A 496 11.26 21.11 -11.34
C LEU A 496 12.68 21.06 -10.75
N THR A 497 13.46 22.13 -10.93
CA THR A 497 14.76 22.26 -10.25
C THR A 497 14.58 22.32 -8.73
N GLN A 498 15.56 21.93 -7.94
CA GLN A 498 15.44 21.98 -6.47
C GLN A 498 15.08 23.40 -5.95
N VAL A 499 15.64 24.44 -6.57
CA VAL A 499 15.33 25.83 -6.21
C VAL A 499 13.86 26.15 -6.47
N ASP A 500 13.34 25.76 -7.63
CA ASP A 500 11.93 25.97 -7.98
C ASP A 500 10.99 25.11 -7.12
N GLN A 501 11.37 23.87 -6.79
CA GLN A 501 10.61 23.01 -5.89
C GLN A 501 10.42 23.65 -4.52
N LEU A 502 11.48 24.25 -3.96
CA LEU A 502 11.43 24.95 -2.68
C LEU A 502 10.58 26.22 -2.75
N ASP A 503 10.69 27.00 -3.83
CA ASP A 503 9.88 28.21 -4.03
C ASP A 503 8.39 27.88 -4.17
N VAL A 504 8.05 26.92 -5.05
CA VAL A 504 6.65 26.50 -5.28
C VAL A 504 6.06 25.90 -4.01
N SER A 505 6.80 25.07 -3.28
CA SER A 505 6.32 24.51 -2.02
C SER A 505 5.96 25.60 -1.01
N LYS A 506 6.78 26.65 -0.88
CA LYS A 506 6.47 27.80 -0.02
C LYS A 506 5.22 28.54 -0.50
N LYS A 507 5.13 28.86 -1.79
CA LYS A 507 3.97 29.55 -2.36
C LYS A 507 2.67 28.76 -2.21
N LEU A 508 2.72 27.43 -2.36
CA LEU A 508 1.58 26.54 -2.10
C LEU A 508 1.18 26.56 -0.62
N MET A 509 2.16 26.54 0.28
CA MET A 509 1.89 26.65 1.72
C MET A 509 1.22 27.99 2.08
N ASP A 510 1.69 29.10 1.49
CA ASP A 510 1.09 30.42 1.67
C ASP A 510 -0.35 30.48 1.13
N LEU A 511 -0.59 29.95 -0.08
CA LEU A 511 -1.93 29.85 -0.69
C LEU A 511 -2.89 29.02 0.17
N SER A 512 -2.41 27.92 0.75
CA SER A 512 -3.21 27.07 1.65
C SER A 512 -3.58 27.81 2.95
N SER A 513 -2.63 28.54 3.54
CA SER A 513 -2.83 29.30 4.78
C SER A 513 -3.84 30.43 4.57
N PHE A 514 -3.77 31.11 3.42
CA PHE A 514 -4.72 32.16 3.07
C PHE A 514 -6.12 31.59 2.79
N SER A 515 -6.21 30.42 2.15
CA SER A 515 -7.49 29.70 1.97
C SER A 515 -8.19 29.39 3.29
N ILE A 516 -7.43 28.89 4.28
CA ILE A 516 -7.95 28.60 5.62
C ILE A 516 -8.46 29.89 6.27
N THR A 517 -7.69 30.97 6.21
CA THR A 517 -8.07 32.27 6.79
C THR A 517 -9.38 32.78 6.19
N LEU A 518 -9.51 32.74 4.86
CA LEU A 518 -10.70 33.19 4.15
C LEU A 518 -11.92 32.30 4.36
N GLY A 519 -11.74 30.98 4.50
CA GLY A 519 -12.84 30.07 4.82
C GLY A 519 -13.56 30.44 6.14
N THR A 520 -12.87 31.16 7.03
CA THR A 520 -13.40 31.62 8.32
C THR A 520 -13.94 33.05 8.33
N ALA A 521 -13.80 33.80 7.23
CA ALA A 521 -14.27 35.18 7.11
C ALA A 521 -15.77 35.25 6.72
N PRO A 522 -16.46 36.40 6.82
CA PRO A 522 -17.87 36.53 6.42
C PRO A 522 -18.11 36.79 4.91
N GLU A 523 -17.07 37.18 4.14
CA GLU A 523 -17.15 37.61 2.74
C GLU A 523 -16.35 36.67 1.81
N ASN A 524 -16.93 35.55 1.37
CA ASN A 524 -16.10 34.38 1.02
C ASN A 524 -15.97 34.02 -0.46
N LEU A 525 -16.87 34.44 -1.37
CA LEU A 525 -16.87 33.87 -2.72
C LEU A 525 -15.92 34.57 -3.71
N ALA A 526 -15.87 35.89 -3.70
CA ALA A 526 -14.94 36.64 -4.56
C ALA A 526 -13.48 36.31 -4.24
N ASN A 527 -13.18 36.03 -2.96
CA ASN A 527 -11.84 35.75 -2.47
C ASN A 527 -11.35 34.34 -2.86
N VAL A 528 -12.24 33.33 -2.90
CA VAL A 528 -11.90 31.99 -3.41
C VAL A 528 -11.59 32.01 -4.91
N GLN A 529 -12.31 32.83 -5.69
CA GLN A 529 -12.01 33.01 -7.12
C GLN A 529 -10.61 33.63 -7.33
N VAL A 530 -10.23 34.62 -6.52
CA VAL A 530 -8.89 35.22 -6.54
C VAL A 530 -7.83 34.18 -6.22
N LEU A 531 -8.02 33.39 -5.16
CA LEU A 531 -7.11 32.32 -4.77
C LEU A 531 -6.95 31.24 -5.84
N SER A 532 -8.06 30.80 -6.43
CA SER A 532 -8.06 29.84 -7.52
C SER A 532 -7.30 30.38 -8.75
N ASN A 533 -7.50 31.65 -9.07
CA ASN A 533 -6.73 32.32 -10.13
C ASN A 533 -5.24 32.42 -9.79
N GLN A 534 -4.87 32.71 -8.54
CA GLN A 534 -3.47 32.74 -8.10
C GLN A 534 -2.83 31.36 -8.17
N PHE A 535 -3.53 30.32 -7.72
CA PHE A 535 -3.10 28.93 -7.85
C PHE A 535 -2.86 28.57 -9.33
N ARG A 536 -3.84 28.82 -10.20
CA ARG A 536 -3.71 28.54 -11.64
C ARG A 536 -2.57 29.33 -12.27
N SER A 537 -2.41 30.61 -11.92
CA SER A 537 -1.30 31.44 -12.40
C SER A 537 0.05 30.86 -11.99
N LEU A 538 0.18 30.43 -10.73
CA LEU A 538 1.39 29.77 -10.23
C LEU A 538 1.67 28.46 -10.99
N MET A 539 0.64 27.64 -11.23
CA MET A 539 0.81 26.38 -11.97
C MET A 539 1.23 26.62 -13.42
N ASN A 540 0.61 27.58 -14.11
CA ASN A 540 0.96 27.95 -15.49
C ASN A 540 2.35 28.57 -15.62
N GLU A 541 2.82 29.29 -14.59
CA GLU A 541 4.20 29.79 -14.53
C GLU A 541 5.22 28.65 -14.42
N ARG A 542 4.87 27.59 -13.68
CA ARG A 542 5.81 26.53 -13.29
C ARG A 542 5.80 25.32 -14.20
N LEU A 543 4.64 24.96 -14.74
CA LEU A 543 4.42 23.83 -15.63
C LEU A 543 3.80 24.35 -16.93
N PRO A 544 4.59 24.50 -18.02
CA PRO A 544 4.14 25.13 -19.26
C PRO A 544 2.87 24.53 -19.87
N ASN A 545 2.70 23.20 -19.78
CA ASN A 545 1.50 22.51 -20.28
C ASN A 545 0.55 22.11 -19.14
N PHE A 546 0.48 22.89 -18.05
CA PHE A 546 -0.44 22.62 -16.94
C PHE A 546 -1.91 22.54 -17.40
N GLU A 547 -2.34 23.42 -18.30
CA GLU A 547 -3.72 23.41 -18.82
C GLU A 547 -4.07 22.10 -19.57
N ASP A 548 -3.08 21.43 -20.17
CA ASP A 548 -3.30 20.15 -20.85
C ASP A 548 -3.66 19.03 -19.86
N LEU A 549 -3.24 19.15 -18.61
CA LEU A 549 -3.67 18.24 -17.55
C LEU A 549 -5.20 18.26 -17.35
N ASN A 550 -5.80 19.45 -17.43
CA ASN A 550 -7.24 19.69 -17.23
C ASN A 550 -8.08 19.50 -18.50
N THR A 551 -7.44 19.42 -19.67
CA THR A 551 -8.11 19.29 -20.96
C THR A 551 -7.80 17.92 -21.58
N ARG A 552 -6.59 17.74 -22.13
CA ARG A 552 -6.16 16.55 -22.86
C ARG A 552 -5.99 15.32 -21.98
N PHE A 553 -5.50 15.49 -20.75
CA PHE A 553 -5.18 14.39 -19.84
C PHE A 553 -6.17 14.24 -18.68
N ARG A 554 -7.34 14.88 -18.75
CA ARG A 554 -8.36 14.87 -17.70
C ARG A 554 -8.73 13.46 -17.23
N GLY A 555 -8.83 12.51 -18.16
CA GLY A 555 -9.15 11.11 -17.84
C GLY A 555 -8.07 10.44 -16.98
N LEU A 556 -6.80 10.57 -17.36
CA LEU A 556 -5.68 10.03 -16.60
C LEU A 556 -5.53 10.72 -15.24
N GLN A 557 -5.73 12.03 -15.18
CA GLN A 557 -5.78 12.73 -13.89
C GLN A 557 -6.90 12.20 -12.99
N SER A 558 -8.10 12.00 -13.53
CA SER A 558 -9.23 11.47 -12.76
C SER A 558 -8.95 10.06 -12.22
N LEU A 559 -8.24 9.22 -12.98
CA LEU A 559 -7.81 7.89 -12.51
C LEU A 559 -6.80 8.02 -11.36
N LEU A 560 -5.82 8.91 -11.50
CA LEU A 560 -4.82 9.15 -10.47
C LEU A 560 -5.44 9.74 -9.19
N ASP A 561 -6.30 10.74 -9.33
CA ASP A 561 -7.07 11.32 -8.22
C ASP A 561 -7.91 10.25 -7.53
N GLY A 562 -8.54 9.36 -8.30
CA GLY A 562 -9.30 8.22 -7.78
C GLY A 562 -8.42 7.25 -6.97
N ALA A 563 -7.18 7.01 -7.38
CA ALA A 563 -6.24 6.15 -6.66
C ALA A 563 -5.80 6.76 -5.31
N TYR A 564 -5.64 8.08 -5.24
CA TYR A 564 -5.30 8.78 -3.99
C TYR A 564 -6.52 9.15 -3.13
N MET A 565 -7.73 9.07 -3.68
CA MET A 565 -8.97 9.52 -3.03
C MET A 565 -9.17 8.98 -1.61
N PRO A 566 -8.91 7.70 -1.29
CA PRO A 566 -9.05 7.21 0.09
C PRO A 566 -8.17 7.99 1.09
N ALA A 567 -6.93 8.34 0.70
CA ALA A 567 -6.03 9.11 1.54
C ALA A 567 -6.44 10.59 1.64
N HIS A 568 -6.94 11.18 0.55
CA HIS A 568 -7.45 12.55 0.55
C HIS A 568 -8.72 12.72 1.40
N GLN A 569 -9.60 11.72 1.40
CA GLN A 569 -10.86 11.77 2.13
C GLN A 569 -10.72 11.42 3.61
N LEU A 570 -9.64 10.75 4.02
CA LEU A 570 -9.47 10.29 5.40
C LEU A 570 -9.61 11.41 6.42
N ILE A 571 -8.89 12.52 6.24
CA ILE A 571 -8.93 13.65 7.18
C ILE A 571 -10.31 14.30 7.17
N ALA A 572 -10.91 14.52 6.00
CA ALA A 572 -12.25 15.08 5.91
C ALA A 572 -13.29 14.19 6.61
N ALA A 573 -13.19 12.86 6.45
CA ALA A 573 -14.06 11.89 7.12
C ALA A 573 -13.87 11.91 8.65
N ASP A 574 -12.62 11.92 9.14
CA ASP A 574 -12.33 12.03 10.57
C ASP A 574 -12.89 13.35 11.17
N GLN A 575 -12.79 14.46 10.45
CA GLN A 575 -13.36 15.74 10.91
C GLN A 575 -14.90 15.73 10.92
N LEU A 576 -15.54 15.12 9.92
CA LEU A 576 -16.99 14.94 9.92
C LEU A 576 -17.46 14.03 11.07
N GLU A 577 -16.73 12.95 11.35
CA GLU A 577 -17.04 12.04 12.46
C GLU A 577 -16.90 12.72 13.82
N ARG A 578 -15.87 13.56 13.99
CA ARG A 578 -15.70 14.41 15.19
C ARG A 578 -16.88 15.36 15.37
N ALA A 579 -17.22 16.12 14.32
CA ALA A 579 -18.35 17.05 14.36
C ALA A 579 -19.67 16.33 14.68
N HIS A 580 -19.90 15.15 14.10
CA HIS A 580 -21.07 14.32 14.40
C HIS A 580 -21.10 13.83 15.85
N THR A 581 -19.94 13.47 16.41
CA THR A 581 -19.80 13.04 17.80
C THR A 581 -20.05 14.19 18.78
N GLU A 582 -19.50 15.36 18.50
CA GLU A 582 -19.74 16.60 19.26
C GLU A 582 -21.22 17.00 19.20
N PHE A 583 -21.84 16.91 18.02
CA PHE A 583 -23.27 17.12 17.83
C PHE A 583 -24.11 16.21 18.75
N LYS A 584 -23.82 14.90 18.76
CA LYS A 584 -24.50 13.92 19.64
C LYS A 584 -24.31 14.27 21.13
N ARG A 585 -23.16 14.83 21.49
CA ARG A 585 -22.83 15.25 22.86
C ARG A 585 -23.37 16.64 23.23
N HIS A 586 -24.12 17.29 22.33
CA HIS A 586 -24.65 18.66 22.50
C HIS A 586 -23.53 19.69 22.78
N GLN A 587 -22.35 19.45 22.23
CA GLN A 587 -21.23 20.40 22.29
C GLN A 587 -21.35 21.42 21.15
N PRO A 588 -20.86 22.66 21.36
CA PRO A 588 -20.80 23.66 20.29
C PRO A 588 -19.84 23.20 19.19
N ILE A 589 -20.29 23.24 17.95
CA ILE A 589 -19.49 22.92 16.75
C ILE A 589 -19.11 24.25 16.11
N ASP A 590 -17.82 24.48 15.87
CA ASP A 590 -17.35 25.60 15.06
C ASP A 590 -17.23 25.14 13.60
N PRO A 591 -18.10 25.59 12.67
CA PRO A 591 -18.00 25.20 11.26
C PRO A 591 -16.66 25.60 10.63
N ASN A 592 -15.99 26.60 11.20
CA ASN A 592 -14.70 27.09 10.72
C ASN A 592 -13.53 26.17 11.11
N SER A 593 -13.68 25.34 12.16
CA SER A 593 -12.64 24.37 12.51
C SER A 593 -12.52 23.28 11.45
N PHE A 594 -13.63 22.92 10.80
CA PHE A 594 -13.63 21.94 9.71
C PHE A 594 -12.65 22.32 8.59
N ILE A 595 -12.78 23.53 8.02
CA ILE A 595 -11.89 23.99 6.93
C ILE A 595 -10.44 24.11 7.41
N ARG A 596 -10.23 24.56 8.65
CA ARG A 596 -8.91 24.72 9.24
C ARG A 596 -8.18 23.39 9.41
N ASP A 597 -8.91 22.35 9.77
CA ASP A 597 -8.35 21.05 10.13
C ASP A 597 -8.27 20.05 8.97
N LEU A 598 -8.71 20.42 7.76
CA LEU A 598 -8.56 19.63 6.53
C LEU A 598 -7.09 19.48 6.08
N GLY A 599 -6.23 20.44 6.48
CA GLY A 599 -4.83 20.48 6.10
C GLY A 599 -4.56 21.08 4.72
N ALA A 600 -3.30 21.45 4.48
CA ALA A 600 -2.89 22.23 3.32
C ALA A 600 -3.17 21.56 1.95
N PRO A 601 -2.87 20.28 1.71
CA PRO A 601 -3.14 19.64 0.42
C PRO A 601 -4.63 19.57 0.11
N ALA A 602 -5.50 19.31 1.09
CA ALA A 602 -6.95 19.27 0.85
C ALA A 602 -7.48 20.65 0.43
N CYS A 603 -7.03 21.72 1.09
CA CYS A 603 -7.36 23.09 0.67
C CYS A 603 -6.86 23.40 -0.75
N LEU A 604 -5.63 23.01 -1.07
CA LEU A 604 -5.07 23.22 -2.41
C LEU A 604 -5.77 22.38 -3.48
N GLN A 605 -6.21 21.17 -3.14
CA GLN A 605 -7.02 20.35 -4.02
C GLN A 605 -8.37 20.99 -4.29
N LEU A 606 -9.04 21.55 -3.27
CA LEU A 606 -10.25 22.33 -3.49
C LEU A 606 -9.98 23.48 -4.46
N LEU A 607 -8.93 24.28 -4.26
CA LEU A 607 -8.56 25.35 -5.21
C LEU A 607 -8.30 24.83 -6.62
N ARG A 608 -7.59 23.71 -6.75
CA ARG A 608 -7.32 23.05 -8.03
C ARG A 608 -8.62 22.66 -8.72
N GLU A 609 -9.55 22.04 -7.98
CA GLU A 609 -10.85 21.64 -8.50
C GLU A 609 -11.73 22.83 -8.88
N PHE A 610 -11.72 23.92 -8.08
CA PHE A 610 -12.37 25.19 -8.43
C PHE A 610 -11.82 25.76 -9.72
N SER A 611 -10.49 25.77 -9.89
CA SER A 611 -9.83 26.27 -11.09
C SER A 611 -10.20 25.47 -12.34
N ARG A 612 -10.44 24.16 -12.18
CA ARG A 612 -10.75 23.21 -13.27
C ARG A 612 -12.20 23.25 -13.71
N SER A 613 -13.12 23.26 -12.75
CA SER A 613 -14.55 23.00 -12.99
C SER A 613 -15.43 24.26 -12.95
N GLY A 614 -14.88 25.40 -12.50
CA GLY A 614 -15.63 26.64 -12.37
C GLY A 614 -16.77 26.54 -11.35
N LEU A 615 -16.68 25.59 -10.41
CA LEU A 615 -17.69 25.39 -9.36
C LEU A 615 -18.01 26.71 -8.68
N SER A 616 -19.27 27.11 -8.69
CA SER A 616 -19.76 28.18 -7.83
C SER A 616 -19.99 27.62 -6.44
N LEU A 617 -19.04 27.83 -5.52
CA LEU A 617 -19.42 27.79 -4.11
C LEU A 617 -20.50 28.86 -3.90
N ARG A 618 -21.53 28.53 -3.15
CA ARG A 618 -22.47 29.51 -2.61
C ARG A 618 -22.45 29.36 -1.10
N ALA A 619 -21.79 30.27 -0.41
CA ALA A 619 -21.99 30.43 1.02
C ALA A 619 -23.40 31.01 1.25
N ALA A 620 -24.08 30.55 2.31
CA ALA A 620 -25.34 31.16 2.72
C ALA A 620 -25.11 32.65 3.07
N SER A 621 -25.94 33.54 2.53
CA SER A 621 -25.89 34.96 2.87
C SER A 621 -26.28 35.19 4.33
N ALA A 622 -25.89 36.32 4.92
CA ALA A 622 -26.29 36.68 6.28
C ALA A 622 -27.83 36.66 6.47
N ALA A 623 -28.58 37.05 5.44
CA ALA A 623 -30.04 36.98 5.45
C ALA A 623 -30.58 35.54 5.47
N GLU A 624 -29.95 34.63 4.73
CA GLU A 624 -30.32 33.21 4.71
C GLU A 624 -29.95 32.50 6.01
N ILE A 625 -28.81 32.82 6.61
CA ILE A 625 -28.42 32.34 7.94
C ILE A 625 -29.41 32.84 8.99
N GLN A 626 -29.81 34.12 8.91
CA GLN A 626 -30.80 34.69 9.81
C GLN A 626 -32.17 34.01 9.64
N ALA A 627 -32.61 33.78 8.40
CA ALA A 627 -33.85 33.06 8.11
C ALA A 627 -33.80 31.62 8.63
N PHE A 628 -32.69 30.90 8.42
CA PHE A 628 -32.49 29.56 8.96
C PHE A 628 -32.56 29.53 10.49
N ASN A 629 -31.87 30.46 11.16
CA ASN A 629 -31.91 30.57 12.63
C ASN A 629 -33.32 30.85 13.14
N GLN A 630 -34.08 31.74 12.49
CA GLN A 630 -35.47 32.01 12.85
C GLN A 630 -36.36 30.77 12.68
N THR A 631 -36.24 30.06 11.55
CA THR A 631 -36.99 28.82 11.29
C THR A 631 -36.61 27.73 12.30
N ARG A 632 -35.32 27.60 12.64
CA ARG A 632 -34.82 26.67 13.66
C ARG A 632 -35.42 26.98 15.03
N ASP A 633 -35.35 28.23 15.45
CA ASP A 633 -35.81 28.64 16.79
C ASP A 633 -37.34 28.47 16.91
N ALA A 634 -38.09 28.78 15.85
CA ALA A 634 -39.53 28.52 15.79
C ALA A 634 -39.87 27.03 15.85
N ALA A 635 -39.13 26.18 15.14
CA ALA A 635 -39.31 24.73 15.18
C ALA A 635 -38.96 24.15 16.57
N LEU A 636 -37.88 24.63 17.21
CA LEU A 636 -37.50 24.24 18.56
C LEU A 636 -38.56 24.64 19.60
N ASP A 637 -39.14 25.84 19.47
CA ASP A 637 -40.21 26.28 20.36
C ASP A 637 -41.48 25.43 20.21
N LEU A 638 -41.90 25.14 18.97
CA LEU A 638 -43.02 24.23 18.71
C LEU A 638 -42.76 22.81 19.24
N ARG A 639 -41.54 22.28 19.11
CA ARG A 639 -41.16 20.99 19.71
C ARG A 639 -41.22 21.02 21.24
N ARG A 640 -40.84 22.14 21.86
CA ARG A 640 -40.97 22.34 23.32
C ARG A 640 -42.44 22.34 23.75
N GLN A 641 -43.28 23.11 23.06
CA GLN A 641 -44.73 23.13 23.29
C GLN A 641 -45.37 21.75 23.08
N LEU A 642 -44.94 21.00 22.06
CA LEU A 642 -45.40 19.63 21.79
C LEU A 642 -45.05 18.70 22.96
N LYS A 643 -43.81 18.75 23.44
CA LYS A 643 -43.33 17.97 24.59
C LYS A 643 -44.14 18.26 25.85
N ASP A 644 -44.41 19.54 26.13
CA ASP A 644 -45.19 19.92 27.31
C ASP A 644 -46.68 19.55 27.17
N THR A 645 -47.25 19.65 25.97
CA THR A 645 -48.62 19.19 25.69
C THR A 645 -48.76 17.68 25.87
N TYR A 646 -47.76 16.90 25.45
CA TYR A 646 -47.72 15.45 25.71
C TYR A 646 -47.67 15.13 27.21
N LYS A 647 -46.88 15.86 27.99
CA LYS A 647 -46.86 15.70 29.46
C LYS A 647 -48.21 16.02 30.09
N GLN A 648 -48.86 17.09 29.66
CA GLN A 648 -50.20 17.46 30.14
C GLN A 648 -51.23 16.38 29.78
N ARG A 649 -51.20 15.86 28.55
CA ARG A 649 -52.06 14.75 28.12
C ARG A 649 -51.86 13.51 28.97
N HIS A 650 -50.61 13.17 29.28
CA HIS A 650 -50.30 12.03 30.12
C HIS A 650 -50.82 12.19 31.55
N ARG A 651 -50.71 13.40 32.13
CA ARG A 651 -51.29 13.72 33.45
C ARG A 651 -52.82 13.63 33.45
N GLU A 652 -53.47 14.09 32.37
CA GLU A 652 -54.93 14.06 32.24
C GLU A 652 -55.44 12.62 32.09
N LEU A 653 -54.80 11.81 31.25
CA LEU A 653 -55.10 10.38 31.12
C LEU A 653 -54.89 9.64 32.45
N ALA A 654 -53.83 9.96 33.20
CA ALA A 654 -53.61 9.38 34.52
C ALA A 654 -54.74 9.75 35.51
N ARG A 655 -55.21 11.01 35.50
CA ARG A 655 -56.33 11.46 36.34
C ARG A 655 -57.65 10.75 35.99
N GLN A 656 -57.89 10.47 34.71
CA GLN A 656 -59.05 9.69 34.27
C GLN A 656 -59.00 8.25 34.77
N ILE A 657 -57.83 7.61 34.74
CA ILE A 657 -57.63 6.24 35.27
C ILE A 657 -57.98 6.16 36.76
N TYR A 658 -57.71 7.22 37.53
CA TYR A 658 -58.05 7.32 38.95
C TYR A 658 -59.46 7.90 39.22
N GLY A 659 -60.29 8.09 38.19
CA GLY A 659 -61.68 8.58 38.33
C GLY A 659 -61.82 10.04 38.77
N LEU A 660 -60.77 10.85 38.64
CA LEU A 660 -60.74 12.25 39.10
C LEU A 660 -61.27 13.25 38.06
N THR A 661 -61.44 12.82 36.81
CA THR A 661 -61.87 13.63 35.67
C THR A 661 -62.67 12.76 34.70
N GLU A 662 -63.68 13.35 34.04
CA GLU A 662 -64.54 12.66 33.07
C GLU A 662 -63.76 12.14 31.85
N PRO A 663 -64.14 10.98 31.28
CA PRO A 663 -63.57 10.47 30.03
C PRO A 663 -63.76 11.47 28.88
N GLY A 664 -62.70 11.73 28.11
CA GLY A 664 -62.72 12.63 26.95
C GLY A 664 -62.08 14.01 27.18
N GLY A 665 -61.65 14.34 28.40
CA GLY A 665 -60.90 15.58 28.72
C GLY A 665 -59.57 15.73 27.95
N GLU A 666 -59.00 14.64 27.45
CA GLU A 666 -57.77 14.61 26.65
C GLU A 666 -57.99 15.01 25.17
N GLN A 667 -59.24 15.08 24.69
CA GLN A 667 -59.54 15.38 23.29
C GLN A 667 -58.99 16.74 22.83
N ARG A 668 -59.09 17.76 23.69
CA ARG A 668 -58.53 19.09 23.41
C ARG A 668 -57.00 19.06 23.29
N LEU A 669 -56.33 18.23 24.09
CA LEU A 669 -54.89 18.04 24.05
C LEU A 669 -54.47 17.25 22.80
N ASN A 670 -55.26 16.26 22.38
CA ASN A 670 -55.04 15.54 21.12
C ASN A 670 -55.15 16.48 19.91
N GLN A 671 -56.17 17.34 19.87
CA GLN A 671 -56.31 18.35 18.82
C GLN A 671 -55.13 19.33 18.82
N ARG A 672 -54.67 19.77 20.00
CA ARG A 672 -53.49 20.64 20.10
C ARG A 672 -52.22 19.94 19.60
N ILE A 673 -52.00 18.67 19.94
CA ILE A 673 -50.87 17.86 19.44
C ILE A 673 -50.92 17.78 17.91
N ILE A 674 -52.07 17.51 17.32
CA ILE A 674 -52.24 17.47 15.85
C ILE A 674 -51.87 18.82 15.26
N SER A 675 -52.40 19.93 15.79
CA SER A 675 -52.11 21.28 15.29
C SER A 675 -50.62 21.65 15.38
N LEU A 676 -49.95 21.29 16.47
CA LEU A 676 -48.53 21.55 16.67
C LEU A 676 -47.68 20.71 15.70
N LYS A 677 -48.04 19.45 15.46
CA LYS A 677 -47.39 18.62 14.43
C LYS A 677 -47.57 19.20 13.04
N THR A 678 -48.78 19.61 12.68
CA THR A 678 -49.06 20.22 11.37
C THR A 678 -48.30 21.53 11.16
N ALA A 679 -48.13 22.36 12.20
CA ALA A 679 -47.32 23.57 12.15
C ALA A 679 -45.81 23.30 12.07
N LEU A 680 -45.35 22.14 12.56
CA LEU A 680 -43.94 21.76 12.56
C LEU A 680 -43.45 21.31 11.18
N VAL A 681 -44.28 20.55 10.46
CA VAL A 681 -43.97 19.97 9.13
C VAL A 681 -43.35 20.97 8.15
N PRO A 682 -43.94 22.16 7.88
CA PRO A 682 -43.37 23.10 6.92
C PRO A 682 -42.05 23.71 7.39
N LEU A 683 -41.83 23.86 8.70
CA LEU A 683 -40.57 24.36 9.24
C LEU A 683 -39.47 23.30 9.13
N GLU A 684 -39.80 22.03 9.36
CA GLU A 684 -38.87 20.92 9.20
C GLU A 684 -38.47 20.71 7.73
N ASP A 685 -39.42 20.84 6.78
CA ASP A 685 -39.14 20.81 5.34
C ASP A 685 -38.25 21.99 4.91
N GLN A 686 -38.49 23.19 5.45
CA GLN A 686 -37.62 24.36 5.20
C GLN A 686 -36.21 24.17 5.78
N LEU A 687 -36.08 23.63 6.98
CA LEU A 687 -34.78 23.34 7.60
C LEU A 687 -34.04 22.24 6.84
N SER A 688 -34.73 21.21 6.36
CA SER A 688 -34.10 20.12 5.59
C SER A 688 -33.62 20.55 4.21
N ARG A 689 -34.26 21.57 3.60
CA ARG A 689 -33.83 22.12 2.30
C ARG A 689 -32.69 23.13 2.41
N ALA A 690 -32.46 23.66 3.62
CA ALA A 690 -31.41 24.62 3.90
C ALA A 690 -30.08 23.94 4.31
N LEU A 691 -30.14 22.66 4.67
CA LEU A 691 -29.00 21.74 4.84
C LEU A 691 -28.67 21.09 3.50
#